data_AF-A0A5C6ATM0-F1
#
_entry.id   AF-A0A5C6ATM0-F1
#
_cell.length_a   1.000
_cell.length_b   1.000
_cell.length_c   1.000
_cell.angle_alpha   90.00
_cell.angle_beta   90.00
_cell.angle_gamma   90.00
#
_symmetry.space_group_name_H-M   'P 1'
#
loop_
_entity.id
_entity.type
_entity.pdbx_description
1 polymer ?
#
loop_
_entity_poly.entity_id
_entity_poly.type
_entity_poly.pdbx_seq_one_letter_code
_entity_poly.pdbx_strand_id
1 'polypeptide(L)'
;MVSSVNCSRRLTPLVRSHASSWAHFLCCLIVVSICVPAGAAGSQSPEPSELTDRSGQQFRLIQPNQFVMGGSDSRAFAKDHSDFNSAGDDQPSHPVILTRPFYMATTEVTVGQFKRFVQATGYETQAQSSGNGIVGWMPIDGDRPERPKQSFAQAAEFDWLSPGFPQTDDCPVVGVSYNDAMAYCEWISQQENAEYRLPTEAEWECVCRAGTDTLFSFGDDYPGQIHRHANLGNAELEKSFPGRVTQQWLVDTESDPGDGQVFTAPVGNYTANAWGLHDLHGNVWEWCQDNYLDTFYTQFKSNGYRSVQPRAIDPVCTERWQQDGDWRVIRGGSWFVSPIQCQSSMRGYFEASDAACYVGFRVVRQASEAARGAAEQRHAASVAADEQLRSIARATVEAHQGVIRYEIDCDAFGSDAQERIGDLMHPVEFDIRPPGKITTEMIESVCRAQKLAGIIIRSGGDDITSQTFAPLANHPGLRWIQITGTVDLDDTLLDHFRNADQIESLHLQGEGITNAGLEKLPPLKTLREVILASTACTGEFLRHHVGSPLTQLHIQRLTDSAARTLTQFPEMRQLHVSSPLISPSGLQDIASLRLLNQLSLRDISTLSDSDFATLGRLRQLERLELFETKAGDQTVAACNGLNQLRTLVIDGDALTDNGLQTIADIPSLHELYIRGNSQITDQGLQSLWRLPNLRQLELRGTAITGTGLAALCELPKLRDLQIDGDGLSDAGRQVVTQLQESCPELRIRTR
;
A
#
# COMPACT_ATOMS: atom_id res chain seq x y z
N MET A 1 -54.23 31.54 32.72
CA MET A 1 -54.93 30.72 33.72
C MET A 1 -56.21 30.19 33.09
N VAL A 2 -56.46 28.88 33.14
CA VAL A 2 -57.78 28.21 33.30
C VAL A 2 -58.89 28.64 32.31
N SER A 3 -59.62 27.82 31.56
CA SER A 3 -59.77 26.37 31.41
C SER A 3 -60.76 26.09 30.27
N SER A 4 -60.73 24.83 29.82
CA SER A 4 -61.90 23.95 29.61
C SER A 4 -63.05 24.29 28.63
N VAL A 5 -63.30 23.30 27.74
CA VAL A 5 -64.56 22.52 27.67
C VAL A 5 -65.80 23.28 27.16
N ASN A 6 -66.38 22.90 26.02
CA ASN A 6 -67.38 21.83 25.98
C ASN A 6 -67.90 21.54 24.57
N CYS A 7 -68.34 20.29 24.45
CA CYS A 7 -68.82 19.61 23.26
C CYS A 7 -70.33 19.84 23.02
N SER A 8 -70.81 19.20 21.95
CA SER A 8 -72.21 18.88 21.59
C SER A 8 -72.86 19.90 20.65
N ARG A 9 -73.62 19.55 19.61
CA ARG A 9 -74.55 18.43 19.39
C ARG A 9 -75.17 18.71 17.99
N ARG A 10 -75.42 17.79 17.04
CA ARG A 10 -76.62 16.91 16.96
C ARG A 10 -76.76 16.32 15.53
N LEU A 11 -77.15 15.04 15.47
CA LEU A 11 -78.25 14.42 14.68
C LEU A 11 -78.15 14.49 13.13
N THR A 12 -77.83 13.39 12.40
CA THR A 12 -78.70 12.31 11.84
C THR A 12 -79.78 12.80 10.83
N PRO A 13 -80.26 12.01 9.83
CA PRO A 13 -79.92 10.63 9.43
C PRO A 13 -79.81 10.38 7.89
N LEU A 14 -79.44 9.12 7.57
CA LEU A 14 -79.75 8.27 6.40
C LEU A 14 -80.43 8.88 5.15
N VAL A 15 -79.96 8.51 3.95
CA VAL A 15 -80.48 7.39 3.12
C VAL A 15 -79.68 7.31 1.81
N ARG A 16 -79.37 6.07 1.39
CA ARG A 16 -78.71 5.68 0.13
C ARG A 16 -79.64 5.82 -1.08
N SER A 17 -79.09 6.16 -2.24
CA SER A 17 -79.47 5.53 -3.52
C SER A 17 -78.41 5.75 -4.60
N HIS A 18 -78.00 4.65 -5.22
CA HIS A 18 -77.14 4.58 -6.41
C HIS A 18 -77.91 4.95 -7.69
N ALA A 19 -77.19 5.51 -8.66
CA ALA A 19 -76.94 4.93 -10.00
C ALA A 19 -76.92 6.00 -11.12
N SER A 20 -75.79 6.05 -11.85
CA SER A 20 -75.59 6.13 -13.32
C SER A 20 -76.53 7.05 -14.14
N SER A 21 -76.12 7.92 -15.09
CA SER A 21 -74.97 7.90 -16.00
C SER A 21 -75.05 9.09 -17.00
N TRP A 22 -73.93 9.38 -17.68
CA TRP A 22 -73.72 10.08 -18.97
C TRP A 22 -73.80 11.63 -19.10
N ALA A 23 -72.59 12.21 -19.23
CA ALA A 23 -72.10 13.21 -20.20
C ALA A 23 -72.76 14.60 -20.33
N HIS A 24 -71.96 15.68 -20.15
CA HIS A 24 -71.56 16.65 -21.19
C HIS A 24 -70.44 17.59 -20.67
N PHE A 25 -69.56 17.99 -21.58
CA PHE A 25 -68.34 18.81 -21.46
C PHE A 25 -68.53 20.21 -20.85
N LEU A 26 -67.56 20.66 -20.00
CA LEU A 26 -66.80 21.91 -20.25
C LEU A 26 -65.52 22.01 -19.37
N CYS A 27 -64.38 22.04 -20.06
CA CYS A 27 -63.13 22.78 -19.84
C CYS A 27 -62.53 23.06 -18.43
N CYS A 28 -61.29 22.57 -18.32
CA CYS A 28 -60.07 23.26 -17.87
C CYS A 28 -59.72 23.30 -16.38
N LEU A 29 -58.85 22.37 -15.98
CA LEU A 29 -57.62 22.67 -15.24
C LEU A 29 -56.57 21.57 -15.54
N ILE A 30 -55.50 21.97 -16.21
CA ILE A 30 -54.35 21.10 -16.53
C ILE A 30 -53.55 20.88 -15.25
N VAL A 31 -53.53 19.64 -14.77
CA VAL A 31 -52.51 19.16 -13.82
C VAL A 31 -51.70 18.11 -14.57
N VAL A 32 -50.48 18.47 -14.94
CA VAL A 32 -49.49 17.52 -15.47
C VAL A 32 -49.06 16.64 -14.31
N SER A 33 -49.68 15.47 -14.19
CA SER A 33 -49.14 14.37 -13.38
C SER A 33 -48.03 13.70 -14.21
N ILE A 34 -46.78 13.97 -13.85
CA ILE A 34 -45.67 13.14 -14.31
C ILE A 34 -45.76 11.83 -13.51
N CYS A 35 -46.41 10.83 -14.09
CA CYS A 35 -46.22 9.45 -13.68
C CYS A 35 -44.77 9.08 -14.00
N VAL A 36 -43.87 9.17 -13.01
CA VAL A 36 -42.64 8.38 -13.05
C VAL A 36 -43.09 6.92 -12.89
N PRO A 37 -42.89 6.04 -13.87
CA PRO A 37 -43.09 4.63 -13.61
C PRO A 37 -42.06 4.24 -12.57
N ALA A 38 -42.52 3.83 -11.39
CA ALA A 38 -41.72 3.03 -10.47
C ALA A 38 -41.30 1.78 -11.26
N GLY A 39 -40.11 1.85 -11.86
CA GLY A 39 -39.47 0.70 -12.48
C GLY A 39 -39.41 -0.38 -11.41
N ALA A 40 -40.06 -1.50 -11.69
CA ALA A 40 -39.88 -2.71 -10.92
C ALA A 40 -38.37 -2.96 -10.83
N ALA A 41 -37.81 -2.79 -9.64
CA ALA A 41 -36.53 -3.36 -9.29
C ALA A 41 -36.72 -4.88 -9.30
N GLY A 42 -36.72 -5.45 -10.50
CA GLY A 42 -36.59 -6.88 -10.68
C GLY A 42 -35.29 -7.28 -10.00
N SER A 43 -35.37 -8.19 -9.05
CA SER A 43 -34.22 -8.87 -8.47
C SER A 43 -33.46 -9.57 -9.60
N GLN A 44 -32.53 -8.85 -10.23
CA GLN A 44 -31.65 -9.43 -11.22
C GLN A 44 -30.63 -10.29 -10.49
N SER A 45 -30.45 -11.52 -10.98
CA SER A 45 -29.42 -12.41 -10.45
C SER A 45 -28.04 -11.77 -10.69
N PRO A 46 -27.10 -11.89 -9.73
CA PRO A 46 -25.76 -11.36 -9.91
C PRO A 46 -25.12 -11.97 -11.17
N GLU A 47 -24.25 -11.18 -11.83
CA GLU A 47 -23.42 -11.68 -12.93
C GLU A 47 -22.69 -12.95 -12.49
N PRO A 48 -22.75 -14.05 -13.28
CA PRO A 48 -22.03 -15.26 -12.94
C PRO A 48 -20.52 -14.99 -12.89
N SER A 49 -19.81 -15.59 -11.93
CA SER A 49 -18.36 -15.40 -11.80
C SER A 49 -17.56 -15.99 -12.97
N GLU A 50 -18.17 -16.92 -13.71
CA GLU A 50 -17.60 -17.64 -14.83
C GLU A 50 -18.62 -17.77 -15.96
N LEU A 51 -18.15 -17.76 -17.20
CA LEU A 51 -18.95 -18.02 -18.38
C LEU A 51 -18.18 -18.90 -19.37
N THR A 52 -18.90 -19.60 -20.23
CA THR A 52 -18.35 -20.24 -21.42
C THR A 52 -19.20 -19.84 -22.61
N ASP A 53 -18.56 -19.31 -23.65
CA ASP A 53 -19.27 -18.88 -24.87
C ASP A 53 -19.50 -20.06 -25.84
N ARG A 54 -20.18 -19.83 -26.96
CA ARG A 54 -20.41 -20.85 -28.00
C ARG A 54 -19.15 -21.30 -28.72
N SER A 55 -18.06 -20.54 -28.62
CA SER A 55 -16.75 -20.98 -29.12
C SER A 55 -16.09 -22.00 -28.18
N GLY A 56 -16.61 -22.17 -26.95
CA GLY A 56 -16.00 -22.97 -25.90
C GLY A 56 -14.96 -22.21 -25.09
N GLN A 57 -14.79 -20.90 -25.31
CA GLN A 57 -13.88 -20.06 -24.54
C GLN A 57 -14.41 -19.86 -23.12
N GLN A 58 -13.57 -20.08 -22.12
CA GLN A 58 -13.90 -19.80 -20.72
C GLN A 58 -13.55 -18.36 -20.35
N PHE A 59 -14.36 -17.76 -19.48
CA PHE A 59 -14.23 -16.39 -19.04
C PHE A 59 -14.34 -16.26 -17.53
N ARG A 60 -13.64 -15.28 -16.96
CA ARG A 60 -13.75 -14.89 -15.55
C ARG A 60 -14.27 -13.47 -15.44
N LEU A 61 -15.22 -13.25 -14.54
CA LEU A 61 -15.76 -11.93 -14.24
C LEU A 61 -14.74 -11.12 -13.43
N ILE A 62 -14.27 -10.03 -14.00
CA ILE A 62 -13.43 -9.03 -13.35
C ILE A 62 -14.35 -7.93 -12.82
N GLN A 63 -14.30 -7.72 -11.50
CA GLN A 63 -15.08 -6.68 -10.83
C GLN A 63 -14.37 -5.32 -10.95
N PRO A 64 -15.10 -4.20 -10.78
CA PRO A 64 -14.49 -2.89 -10.65
C PRO A 64 -13.39 -2.90 -9.60
N ASN A 65 -12.22 -2.37 -9.94
CA ASN A 65 -11.04 -2.45 -9.08
C ASN A 65 -10.13 -1.24 -9.25
N GLN A 66 -9.20 -1.07 -8.30
CA GLN A 66 -8.14 -0.07 -8.33
C GLN A 66 -6.80 -0.80 -8.22
N PHE A 67 -5.85 -0.43 -9.08
CA PHE A 67 -4.49 -0.99 -9.06
C PHE A 67 -3.46 0.07 -9.45
N VAL A 68 -2.17 -0.26 -9.32
CA VAL A 68 -1.07 0.57 -9.80
C VAL A 68 -0.63 0.03 -11.16
N MET A 69 -0.75 0.84 -12.20
CA MET A 69 -0.38 0.54 -13.58
C MET A 69 0.99 1.12 -13.90
N GLY A 70 1.78 0.42 -14.72
CA GLY A 70 3.11 0.84 -15.14
C GLY A 70 4.24 0.35 -14.23
N GLY A 71 5.45 0.44 -14.77
CA GLY A 71 6.67 -0.02 -14.11
C GLY A 71 7.16 0.95 -13.03
N SER A 72 7.64 0.40 -11.91
CA SER A 72 8.56 1.11 -11.02
C SER A 72 10.00 1.00 -11.54
N ASP A 73 10.93 1.76 -10.95
CA ASP A 73 12.33 1.78 -11.34
C ASP A 73 12.97 0.37 -11.49
N SER A 74 13.10 -0.11 -12.72
CA SER A 74 13.61 -1.44 -13.09
C SER A 74 15.12 -1.59 -12.88
N ARG A 75 15.80 -0.60 -12.29
CA ARG A 75 17.25 -0.58 -11.99
C ARG A 75 17.74 -1.76 -11.17
N ALA A 76 16.92 -2.37 -10.33
CA ALA A 76 17.29 -3.59 -9.59
C ALA A 76 17.37 -4.82 -10.52
N PHE A 77 16.48 -4.90 -11.52
CA PHE A 77 16.35 -6.00 -12.48
C PHE A 77 17.30 -5.86 -13.68
N ALA A 78 17.59 -4.62 -14.08
CA ALA A 78 18.55 -4.29 -15.14
C ALA A 78 20.01 -4.62 -14.76
N LYS A 79 20.32 -4.85 -13.48
CA LYS A 79 21.67 -5.26 -13.04
C LYS A 79 22.09 -6.62 -13.62
N ASP A 80 21.13 -7.52 -13.79
CA ASP A 80 21.35 -8.85 -14.37
C ASP A 80 21.08 -8.87 -15.89
N HIS A 81 20.64 -7.73 -16.46
CA HIS A 81 20.33 -7.55 -17.89
C HIS A 81 20.89 -6.20 -18.40
N SER A 82 22.20 -5.97 -18.21
CA SER A 82 22.86 -4.66 -18.36
C SER A 82 22.71 -3.97 -19.72
N ASP A 83 22.36 -4.74 -20.75
CA ASP A 83 22.28 -4.28 -22.14
C ASP A 83 20.82 -4.11 -22.64
N PHE A 84 19.82 -4.40 -21.80
CA PHE A 84 18.41 -4.15 -22.13
C PHE A 84 18.05 -2.68 -21.86
N ASN A 85 17.95 -1.88 -22.93
CA ASN A 85 17.47 -0.51 -22.87
C ASN A 85 15.94 -0.49 -22.96
N SER A 86 15.23 -0.65 -21.84
CA SER A 86 13.78 -0.41 -21.81
C SER A 86 13.52 1.04 -22.21
N ALA A 87 12.64 1.30 -23.18
CA ALA A 87 12.31 2.66 -23.61
C ALA A 87 11.68 3.51 -22.48
N GLY A 88 11.28 2.88 -21.36
CA GLY A 88 10.72 3.56 -20.19
C GLY A 88 9.35 4.19 -20.47
N ASP A 89 8.70 3.75 -21.53
CA ASP A 89 7.38 4.20 -21.98
C ASP A 89 6.23 3.52 -21.22
N ASP A 90 6.53 2.51 -20.41
CA ASP A 90 5.67 1.93 -19.38
C ASP A 90 5.81 2.64 -18.01
N GLN A 91 6.53 3.77 -17.94
CA GLN A 91 6.74 4.57 -16.74
C GLN A 91 6.11 5.98 -16.84
N PRO A 92 5.70 6.60 -15.72
CA PRO A 92 5.81 6.11 -14.35
C PRO A 92 4.66 5.18 -13.93
N SER A 93 4.89 4.40 -12.88
CA SER A 93 3.82 3.75 -12.12
C SER A 93 2.79 4.79 -11.64
N HIS A 94 1.50 4.56 -11.85
CA HIS A 94 0.42 5.48 -11.51
C HIS A 94 -0.88 4.75 -11.13
N PRO A 95 -1.75 5.35 -10.30
CA PRO A 95 -2.98 4.69 -9.86
C PRO A 95 -4.07 4.72 -10.95
N VAL A 96 -4.71 3.58 -11.16
CA VAL A 96 -5.81 3.38 -12.12
C VAL A 96 -7.05 2.83 -11.42
N ILE A 97 -8.23 3.31 -11.82
CA ILE A 97 -9.54 2.75 -11.44
C ILE A 97 -10.21 2.19 -12.70
N LEU A 98 -10.60 0.93 -12.63
CA LEU A 98 -11.55 0.32 -13.57
C LEU A 98 -12.94 0.36 -12.92
N THR A 99 -13.88 1.11 -13.51
CA THR A 99 -15.20 1.33 -12.90
C THR A 99 -16.24 0.31 -13.33
N ARG A 100 -16.00 -0.40 -14.42
CA ARG A 100 -16.97 -1.31 -15.04
C ARG A 100 -16.53 -2.77 -14.89
N PRO A 101 -17.45 -3.69 -14.55
CA PRO A 101 -17.17 -5.12 -14.64
C PRO A 101 -17.09 -5.57 -16.10
N PHE A 102 -16.23 -6.54 -16.37
CA PHE A 102 -16.08 -7.19 -17.66
C PHE A 102 -15.66 -8.64 -17.47
N TYR A 103 -15.88 -9.47 -18.49
CA TYR A 103 -15.43 -10.85 -18.53
C TYR A 103 -14.17 -10.93 -19.38
N MET A 104 -13.09 -11.50 -18.87
CA MET A 104 -11.88 -11.74 -19.65
C MET A 104 -11.70 -13.23 -19.93
N ALA A 105 -11.39 -13.56 -21.17
CA ALA A 105 -11.06 -14.93 -21.56
C ALA A 105 -9.89 -15.45 -20.71
N THR A 106 -10.03 -16.65 -20.14
CA THR A 106 -9.01 -17.26 -19.27
C THR A 106 -7.71 -17.57 -20.00
N THR A 107 -7.76 -17.64 -21.33
CA THR A 107 -6.66 -17.94 -22.25
C THR A 107 -6.80 -17.09 -23.52
N GLU A 108 -5.79 -17.14 -24.37
CA GLU A 108 -5.82 -16.65 -25.76
C GLU A 108 -6.85 -17.41 -26.61
N VAL A 109 -7.27 -16.77 -27.70
CA VAL A 109 -8.05 -17.44 -28.74
C VAL A 109 -7.17 -18.48 -29.42
N THR A 110 -7.68 -19.70 -29.49
CA THR A 110 -6.98 -20.85 -30.06
C THR A 110 -7.09 -20.90 -31.59
N VAL A 111 -6.15 -21.62 -32.22
CA VAL A 111 -6.20 -21.96 -33.65
C VAL A 111 -7.54 -22.64 -33.99
N GLY A 112 -8.03 -23.55 -33.14
CA GLY A 112 -9.30 -24.25 -33.34
C GLY A 112 -10.51 -23.32 -33.30
N GLN A 113 -10.53 -22.34 -32.39
CA GLN A 113 -11.58 -21.32 -32.32
C GLN A 113 -11.54 -20.38 -33.54
N PHE A 114 -10.36 -19.93 -33.95
CA PHE A 114 -10.21 -19.07 -35.12
C PHE A 114 -10.55 -19.80 -36.42
N LYS A 115 -10.19 -21.09 -36.56
CA LYS A 115 -10.65 -21.96 -37.66
C LYS A 115 -12.18 -21.98 -37.78
N ARG A 116 -12.91 -22.09 -36.68
CA ARG A 116 -14.39 -22.07 -36.70
C ARG A 116 -14.92 -20.73 -37.22
N PHE A 117 -14.31 -19.62 -36.82
CA PHE A 117 -14.65 -18.29 -37.35
C PHE A 117 -14.45 -18.24 -38.87
N VAL A 118 -13.26 -18.60 -39.36
CA VAL A 118 -12.93 -18.60 -40.79
C VAL A 118 -13.88 -19.53 -41.58
N GLN A 119 -14.18 -20.71 -41.06
CA GLN A 119 -15.11 -21.65 -41.70
C GLN A 119 -16.56 -21.14 -41.73
N ALA A 120 -17.01 -20.46 -40.67
CA ALA A 120 -18.37 -19.97 -40.56
C ALA A 120 -18.63 -18.74 -41.46
N THR A 121 -17.61 -17.94 -41.71
CA THR A 121 -17.74 -16.63 -42.39
C THR A 121 -17.12 -16.62 -43.80
N GLY A 122 -16.20 -17.52 -44.10
CA GLY A 122 -15.36 -17.45 -45.30
C GLY A 122 -14.31 -16.35 -45.22
N TYR A 123 -13.95 -15.89 -44.01
CA TYR A 123 -12.99 -14.81 -43.79
C TYR A 123 -11.59 -15.16 -44.30
N GLU A 124 -10.98 -14.24 -45.06
CA GLU A 124 -9.56 -14.26 -45.40
C GLU A 124 -8.84 -13.26 -44.52
N THR A 125 -7.74 -13.67 -43.89
CA THR A 125 -6.97 -12.74 -43.04
C THR A 125 -6.30 -11.66 -43.88
N GLN A 126 -5.95 -10.54 -43.25
CA GLN A 126 -5.32 -9.43 -43.97
C GLN A 126 -3.99 -9.83 -44.63
N ALA A 127 -3.23 -10.72 -43.98
CA ALA A 127 -2.02 -11.29 -44.55
C ALA A 127 -2.31 -12.14 -45.82
N GLN A 128 -3.41 -12.88 -45.83
CA GLN A 128 -3.85 -13.68 -46.97
C GLN A 128 -4.36 -12.78 -48.11
N SER A 129 -5.22 -11.80 -47.81
CA SER A 129 -5.79 -10.91 -48.83
C SER A 129 -4.76 -9.96 -49.45
N SER A 130 -3.72 -9.56 -48.71
CA SER A 130 -2.62 -8.75 -49.26
C SER A 130 -1.64 -9.56 -50.11
N GLY A 131 -1.57 -10.89 -49.90
CA GLY A 131 -0.62 -11.78 -50.57
C GLY A 131 0.83 -11.67 -50.08
N ASN A 132 1.10 -10.83 -49.07
CA ASN A 132 2.44 -10.65 -48.51
C ASN A 132 2.80 -11.72 -47.46
N GLY A 133 1.78 -12.40 -46.91
CA GLY A 133 1.94 -13.33 -45.79
C GLY A 133 2.32 -12.64 -44.48
N ILE A 134 2.51 -13.45 -43.45
CA ILE A 134 2.86 -12.99 -42.10
C ILE A 134 4.38 -12.95 -41.91
N VAL A 135 4.84 -12.31 -40.83
CA VAL A 135 6.20 -12.51 -40.30
C VAL A 135 6.26 -13.88 -39.62
N GLY A 136 6.77 -14.87 -40.36
CA GLY A 136 6.91 -16.26 -39.89
C GLY A 136 8.28 -16.57 -39.31
N TRP A 137 8.37 -17.70 -38.61
CA TRP A 137 9.63 -18.26 -38.14
C TRP A 137 10.41 -18.86 -39.32
N MET A 138 11.60 -18.32 -39.58
CA MET A 138 12.47 -18.75 -40.67
C MET A 138 13.92 -18.80 -40.20
N PRO A 139 14.39 -19.91 -39.60
CA PRO A 139 15.76 -20.03 -39.16
C PRO A 139 16.66 -20.22 -40.39
N ILE A 140 17.45 -19.20 -40.77
CA ILE A 140 18.42 -19.30 -41.87
C ILE A 140 19.75 -19.89 -41.36
N ASP A 141 20.25 -20.94 -42.02
CA ASP A 141 21.58 -21.51 -41.79
C ASP A 141 22.69 -20.58 -42.34
N GLY A 142 23.73 -20.32 -41.53
CA GLY A 142 24.93 -19.58 -41.95
C GLY A 142 25.01 -18.11 -41.52
N ASP A 143 24.25 -17.72 -40.49
CA ASP A 143 24.29 -16.36 -39.94
C ASP A 143 25.70 -16.02 -39.41
N ARG A 144 26.26 -14.87 -39.82
CA ARG A 144 27.59 -14.45 -39.35
C ARG A 144 27.48 -14.08 -37.87
N PRO A 145 28.48 -14.43 -37.03
CA PRO A 145 28.42 -14.29 -35.57
C PRO A 145 28.23 -12.85 -35.03
N GLU A 146 28.12 -11.84 -35.88
CA GLU A 146 28.16 -10.43 -35.48
C GLU A 146 26.81 -9.70 -35.62
N ARG A 147 25.80 -10.23 -36.36
CA ARG A 147 24.49 -9.57 -36.56
C ARG A 147 23.32 -10.55 -36.89
N PRO A 148 22.64 -11.14 -35.90
CA PRO A 148 21.54 -12.06 -36.13
C PRO A 148 20.22 -11.30 -36.19
N LYS A 149 19.77 -10.98 -37.41
CA LYS A 149 18.48 -10.30 -37.66
C LYS A 149 17.43 -11.20 -38.34
N GLN A 150 17.72 -12.48 -38.56
CA GLN A 150 17.03 -13.25 -39.61
C GLN A 150 16.33 -14.54 -39.13
N SER A 151 15.90 -14.65 -37.87
CA SER A 151 15.04 -15.78 -37.46
C SER A 151 13.57 -15.58 -37.82
N PHE A 152 13.21 -14.38 -38.27
CA PHE A 152 11.88 -14.01 -38.72
C PHE A 152 11.95 -13.34 -40.08
N ALA A 153 11.03 -13.70 -40.96
CA ALA A 153 10.90 -13.08 -42.26
C ALA A 153 9.43 -12.99 -42.67
N GLN A 154 9.05 -11.90 -43.31
CA GLN A 154 7.76 -11.82 -43.98
C GLN A 154 7.86 -12.54 -45.33
N ALA A 155 6.99 -13.52 -45.54
CA ALA A 155 6.93 -14.26 -46.78
C ALA A 155 5.51 -14.78 -47.04
N ALA A 156 5.12 -14.83 -48.32
CA ALA A 156 3.79 -15.24 -48.74
C ALA A 156 3.45 -16.71 -48.39
N GLU A 157 4.46 -17.55 -48.18
CA GLU A 157 4.27 -18.93 -47.70
C GLU A 157 3.85 -19.03 -46.23
N PHE A 158 4.05 -17.97 -45.44
CA PHE A 158 3.67 -17.95 -44.04
C PHE A 158 2.27 -17.37 -43.88
N ASP A 159 1.42 -18.11 -43.17
CA ASP A 159 0.10 -17.66 -42.72
C ASP A 159 -0.15 -18.14 -41.29
N TRP A 160 -1.35 -17.83 -40.76
CA TRP A 160 -1.75 -18.18 -39.41
C TRP A 160 -1.93 -19.70 -39.18
N LEU A 161 -1.97 -20.52 -40.24
CA LEU A 161 -1.97 -22.00 -40.16
C LEU A 161 -0.56 -22.58 -40.30
N SER A 162 0.33 -21.88 -40.99
CA SER A 162 1.71 -22.28 -41.27
C SER A 162 2.69 -21.17 -40.88
N PRO A 163 2.82 -20.85 -39.58
CA PRO A 163 3.63 -19.70 -39.13
C PRO A 163 5.15 -19.94 -39.15
N GLY A 164 5.60 -21.02 -39.80
CA GLY A 164 7.00 -21.47 -39.78
C GLY A 164 7.30 -22.56 -38.73
N PHE A 165 6.30 -22.98 -37.96
CA PHE A 165 6.39 -24.10 -37.00
C PHE A 165 5.02 -24.81 -36.86
N PRO A 166 5.00 -26.07 -36.39
CA PRO A 166 3.74 -26.80 -36.21
C PRO A 166 2.91 -26.23 -35.05
N GLN A 167 1.60 -26.10 -35.27
CA GLN A 167 0.63 -25.74 -34.23
C GLN A 167 -0.54 -26.71 -34.21
N THR A 168 -1.11 -26.93 -33.03
CA THR A 168 -2.33 -27.72 -32.83
C THR A 168 -3.55 -26.80 -32.69
N ASP A 169 -4.76 -27.36 -32.70
CA ASP A 169 -5.99 -26.59 -32.49
C ASP A 169 -6.08 -25.97 -31.09
N ASP A 170 -5.30 -26.47 -30.13
CA ASP A 170 -5.26 -25.98 -28.74
C ASP A 170 -4.17 -24.92 -28.52
N CYS A 171 -3.30 -24.67 -29.52
CA CYS A 171 -2.33 -23.57 -29.46
C CYS A 171 -3.02 -22.22 -29.66
N PRO A 172 -2.46 -21.11 -29.14
CA PRO A 172 -2.94 -19.77 -29.46
C PRO A 172 -2.84 -19.52 -30.97
N VAL A 173 -3.84 -18.86 -31.53
CA VAL A 173 -3.74 -18.38 -32.91
C VAL A 173 -2.68 -17.28 -32.98
N VAL A 174 -1.76 -17.40 -33.94
CA VAL A 174 -0.71 -16.42 -34.20
C VAL A 174 -0.74 -15.98 -35.65
N GLY A 175 0.01 -14.93 -36.00
CA GLY A 175 0.02 -14.45 -37.37
C GLY A 175 -1.30 -13.80 -37.78
N VAL A 176 -1.99 -13.20 -36.82
CA VAL A 176 -3.24 -12.46 -37.02
C VAL A 176 -3.01 -11.00 -36.68
N SER A 177 -3.50 -10.12 -37.54
CA SER A 177 -3.42 -8.68 -37.33
C SER A 177 -4.45 -8.19 -36.31
N TYR A 178 -4.30 -6.95 -35.84
CA TYR A 178 -5.32 -6.31 -35.00
C TYR A 178 -6.69 -6.32 -35.70
N ASN A 179 -6.71 -6.08 -37.02
CA ASN A 179 -7.94 -6.08 -37.80
C ASN A 179 -8.59 -7.47 -37.89
N ASP A 180 -7.79 -8.53 -38.00
CA ASP A 180 -8.28 -9.92 -37.98
C ASP A 180 -8.89 -10.26 -36.62
N ALA A 181 -8.23 -9.84 -35.53
CA ALA A 181 -8.71 -10.02 -34.17
C ALA A 181 -10.02 -9.25 -33.89
N MET A 182 -10.14 -8.02 -34.39
CA MET A 182 -11.38 -7.25 -34.31
C MET A 182 -12.51 -7.89 -35.12
N ALA A 183 -12.24 -8.42 -36.32
CA ALA A 183 -13.25 -9.14 -37.11
C ALA A 183 -13.76 -10.40 -36.38
N TYR A 184 -12.87 -11.13 -35.69
CA TYR A 184 -13.27 -12.23 -34.82
C TYR A 184 -14.17 -11.75 -33.66
N CYS A 185 -13.82 -10.64 -33.00
CA CYS A 185 -14.61 -10.04 -31.93
C CYS A 185 -16.01 -9.63 -32.41
N GLU A 186 -16.13 -9.02 -33.60
CA GLU A 186 -17.41 -8.67 -34.21
C GLU A 186 -18.26 -9.90 -34.49
N TRP A 187 -17.66 -10.95 -35.05
CA TRP A 187 -18.36 -12.19 -35.34
C TRP A 187 -18.91 -12.86 -34.07
N ILE A 188 -18.07 -13.06 -33.05
CA ILE A 188 -18.52 -13.70 -31.81
C ILE A 188 -19.54 -12.83 -31.08
N SER A 189 -19.44 -11.49 -31.19
CA SER A 189 -20.46 -10.58 -30.65
C SER A 189 -21.84 -10.84 -31.23
N GLN A 190 -21.92 -11.08 -32.53
CA GLN A 190 -23.17 -11.42 -33.21
C GLN A 190 -23.68 -12.81 -32.81
N GLN A 191 -22.79 -13.79 -32.62
CA GLN A 191 -23.17 -15.15 -32.21
C GLN A 191 -23.76 -15.18 -30.79
N GLU A 192 -23.18 -14.39 -29.89
CA GLU A 192 -23.51 -14.36 -28.47
C GLU A 192 -24.59 -13.33 -28.12
N ASN A 193 -24.89 -12.41 -29.05
CA ASN A 193 -25.71 -11.24 -28.77
C ASN A 193 -25.22 -10.47 -27.53
N ALA A 194 -23.90 -10.31 -27.46
CA ALA A 194 -23.18 -9.61 -26.40
C ALA A 194 -21.95 -8.92 -27.01
N GLU A 195 -21.46 -7.84 -26.41
CA GLU A 195 -20.31 -7.13 -26.96
C GLU A 195 -19.00 -7.80 -26.58
N TYR A 196 -18.24 -8.24 -27.57
CA TYR A 196 -16.87 -8.73 -27.46
C TYR A 196 -15.91 -7.74 -28.12
N ARG A 197 -14.73 -7.59 -27.50
CA ARG A 197 -13.67 -6.70 -27.95
C ARG A 197 -12.32 -7.21 -27.48
N LEU A 198 -11.25 -6.56 -27.94
CA LEU A 198 -9.94 -6.70 -27.32
C LEU A 198 -9.92 -6.03 -25.93
N PRO A 199 -9.08 -6.51 -24.99
CA PRO A 199 -8.88 -5.84 -23.72
C PRO A 199 -8.31 -4.43 -23.93
N THR A 200 -8.63 -3.50 -23.04
CA THR A 200 -7.83 -2.27 -22.96
C THR A 200 -6.47 -2.59 -22.34
N GLU A 201 -5.49 -1.73 -22.58
CA GLU A 201 -4.14 -1.85 -22.03
C GLU A 201 -4.19 -1.94 -20.49
N ALA A 202 -5.06 -1.14 -19.86
CA ALA A 202 -5.25 -1.11 -18.41
C ALA A 202 -5.99 -2.35 -17.87
N GLU A 203 -7.00 -2.84 -18.59
CA GLU A 203 -7.69 -4.09 -18.23
C GLU A 203 -6.74 -5.28 -18.28
N TRP A 204 -5.91 -5.37 -19.33
CA TRP A 204 -4.93 -6.43 -19.49
C TRP A 204 -3.93 -6.45 -18.33
N GLU A 205 -3.34 -5.31 -17.97
CA GLU A 205 -2.34 -5.26 -16.90
C GLU A 205 -2.95 -5.49 -15.51
N CYS A 206 -4.15 -4.96 -15.26
CA CYS A 206 -4.90 -5.25 -14.03
C CYS A 206 -5.06 -6.76 -13.83
N VAL A 207 -5.48 -7.44 -14.90
CA VAL A 207 -5.73 -8.87 -14.88
C VAL A 207 -4.43 -9.67 -14.85
N CYS A 208 -3.38 -9.24 -15.55
CA CYS A 208 -2.03 -9.81 -15.44
C CYS A 208 -1.56 -9.80 -13.97
N ARG A 209 -1.60 -8.64 -13.32
CA ARG A 209 -1.18 -8.46 -11.91
C ARG A 209 -2.02 -9.23 -10.91
N ALA A 210 -3.32 -9.38 -11.16
CA ALA A 210 -4.27 -10.09 -10.30
C ALA A 210 -4.20 -9.67 -8.81
N GLY A 211 -3.95 -8.38 -8.55
CA GLY A 211 -3.87 -7.79 -7.23
C GLY A 211 -2.46 -7.59 -6.65
N THR A 212 -1.41 -8.02 -7.35
CA THR A 212 -0.02 -7.74 -6.94
C THR A 212 0.50 -6.42 -7.52
N ASP A 213 1.54 -5.85 -6.92
CA ASP A 213 2.33 -4.72 -7.43
C ASP A 213 3.74 -5.15 -7.92
N THR A 214 4.00 -6.46 -7.90
CA THR A 214 5.24 -7.12 -8.31
C THR A 214 5.44 -7.12 -9.84
N LEU A 215 6.64 -7.48 -10.28
CA LEU A 215 7.01 -7.62 -11.70
C LEU A 215 6.23 -8.74 -12.40
N PHE A 216 5.97 -9.83 -11.67
CA PHE A 216 5.13 -10.93 -12.12
C PHE A 216 4.02 -11.20 -11.10
N SER A 217 2.89 -11.74 -11.56
CA SER A 217 1.75 -12.11 -10.70
C SER A 217 2.07 -13.15 -9.62
N PHE A 218 3.18 -13.88 -9.77
CA PHE A 218 3.67 -14.87 -8.81
C PHE A 218 4.84 -14.35 -7.94
N GLY A 219 5.16 -13.05 -8.01
CA GLY A 219 6.21 -12.40 -7.23
C GLY A 219 7.45 -12.00 -8.04
N ASP A 220 8.42 -11.38 -7.36
CA ASP A 220 9.64 -10.86 -8.01
C ASP A 220 10.79 -11.89 -8.12
N ASP A 221 10.73 -12.97 -7.34
CA ASP A 221 11.73 -14.05 -7.33
C ASP A 221 11.42 -15.11 -8.41
N TYR A 222 11.58 -14.70 -9.67
CA TYR A 222 11.27 -15.53 -10.83
C TYR A 222 12.32 -16.61 -11.23
N PRO A 223 13.64 -16.49 -10.92
CA PRO A 223 14.63 -17.48 -11.36
C PRO A 223 14.28 -18.90 -10.89
N GLY A 224 14.33 -19.86 -11.80
CA GLY A 224 14.00 -21.26 -11.51
C GLY A 224 12.51 -21.56 -11.28
N GLN A 225 11.61 -20.57 -11.38
CA GLN A 225 10.16 -20.75 -11.23
C GLN A 225 9.38 -20.44 -12.51
N ILE A 226 9.91 -19.56 -13.35
CA ILE A 226 9.19 -18.99 -14.49
C ILE A 226 8.67 -20.03 -15.51
N HIS A 227 9.37 -21.15 -15.70
CA HIS A 227 8.96 -22.28 -16.55
C HIS A 227 7.60 -22.89 -16.16
N ARG A 228 7.10 -22.65 -14.94
CA ARG A 228 5.77 -23.09 -14.48
C ARG A 228 4.66 -22.09 -14.75
N HIS A 229 5.03 -20.86 -15.09
CA HIS A 229 4.14 -19.70 -15.16
C HIS A 229 4.07 -19.07 -16.54
N ALA A 230 5.06 -19.31 -17.40
CA ALA A 230 5.12 -18.70 -18.73
C ALA A 230 5.91 -19.55 -19.73
N ASN A 231 5.47 -19.49 -20.99
CA ASN A 231 6.23 -19.93 -22.15
C ASN A 231 7.09 -18.77 -22.68
N LEU A 232 8.40 -18.93 -22.72
CA LEU A 232 9.35 -17.89 -23.11
C LEU A 232 10.58 -18.51 -23.78
N GLY A 233 11.51 -17.68 -24.25
CA GLY A 233 12.75 -18.19 -24.83
C GLY A 233 13.57 -18.95 -23.78
N ASN A 234 13.63 -20.28 -23.88
CA ASN A 234 14.14 -21.17 -22.84
C ASN A 234 15.23 -22.14 -23.36
N ALA A 235 15.66 -23.06 -22.52
CA ALA A 235 16.64 -24.08 -22.88
C ALA A 235 16.22 -24.97 -24.08
N GLU A 236 14.93 -25.28 -24.27
CA GLU A 236 14.43 -26.07 -25.41
C GLU A 236 14.62 -25.36 -26.74
N LEU A 237 14.31 -24.07 -26.78
CA LEU A 237 14.51 -23.24 -27.96
C LEU A 237 16.00 -23.13 -28.30
N GLU A 238 16.86 -22.92 -27.30
CA GLU A 238 18.31 -22.86 -27.47
C GLU A 238 18.88 -24.20 -27.98
N LYS A 239 18.41 -25.32 -27.41
CA LYS A 239 18.83 -26.66 -27.82
C LYS A 239 18.41 -26.97 -29.25
N SER A 240 17.23 -26.50 -29.66
CA SER A 240 16.69 -26.72 -31.00
C SER A 240 17.36 -25.80 -32.03
N PHE A 241 17.69 -24.57 -31.62
CA PHE A 241 18.29 -23.53 -32.46
C PHE A 241 19.42 -22.80 -31.71
N PRO A 242 20.64 -23.36 -31.68
CA PRO A 242 21.75 -22.81 -30.91
C PRO A 242 22.08 -21.35 -31.25
N GLY A 243 22.27 -20.55 -30.22
CA GLY A 243 22.60 -19.12 -30.25
C GLY A 243 21.38 -18.19 -30.37
N ARG A 244 20.14 -18.68 -30.29
CA ARG A 244 18.92 -17.85 -30.45
C ARG A 244 18.37 -17.31 -29.13
N VAL A 245 18.67 -17.97 -28.02
CA VAL A 245 18.20 -17.60 -26.67
C VAL A 245 19.33 -16.90 -25.91
N THR A 246 20.55 -17.45 -25.94
CA THR A 246 21.70 -16.86 -25.23
C THR A 246 22.04 -15.43 -25.67
N GLN A 247 21.63 -15.02 -26.87
CA GLN A 247 21.82 -13.67 -27.41
C GLN A 247 20.74 -12.66 -26.98
N GLN A 248 19.62 -13.14 -26.44
CA GLN A 248 18.53 -12.31 -25.93
C GLN A 248 18.61 -12.12 -24.41
N TRP A 249 19.77 -12.44 -23.81
CA TRP A 249 20.03 -12.37 -22.37
C TRP A 249 19.04 -13.21 -21.57
N LEU A 250 18.58 -14.30 -22.20
CA LEU A 250 17.41 -15.06 -21.81
C LEU A 250 17.83 -16.29 -21.01
N VAL A 251 17.88 -16.14 -19.68
CA VAL A 251 17.95 -17.24 -18.70
C VAL A 251 19.27 -18.03 -18.73
N ASP A 252 19.70 -18.49 -17.55
CA ASP A 252 20.80 -19.45 -17.44
C ASP A 252 20.33 -20.81 -17.97
N THR A 253 20.68 -21.12 -19.23
CA THR A 253 20.24 -22.33 -19.93
C THR A 253 20.81 -23.61 -19.30
N GLU A 254 21.87 -23.53 -18.48
CA GLU A 254 22.38 -24.70 -17.76
C GLU A 254 21.52 -25.06 -16.54
N SER A 255 20.84 -24.08 -15.94
CA SER A 255 19.99 -24.27 -14.77
C SER A 255 18.49 -24.22 -15.05
N ASP A 256 18.09 -23.87 -16.29
CA ASP A 256 16.71 -23.90 -16.74
C ASP A 256 16.22 -25.35 -16.91
N PRO A 257 15.21 -25.80 -16.12
CA PRO A 257 14.66 -27.14 -16.25
C PRO A 257 13.88 -27.35 -17.57
N GLY A 258 13.55 -26.26 -18.26
CA GLY A 258 12.73 -26.28 -19.46
C GLY A 258 11.25 -26.56 -19.18
N ASP A 259 10.42 -26.41 -20.22
CA ASP A 259 8.97 -26.64 -20.17
C ASP A 259 8.46 -27.62 -21.25
N GLY A 260 9.37 -28.17 -22.07
CA GLY A 260 9.06 -29.08 -23.17
C GLY A 260 8.48 -28.41 -24.41
N GLN A 261 8.43 -27.08 -24.49
CA GLN A 261 7.89 -26.31 -25.61
C GLN A 261 9.00 -25.54 -26.31
N VAL A 262 9.06 -25.64 -27.64
CA VAL A 262 10.02 -24.89 -28.47
C VAL A 262 9.41 -23.60 -29.03
N PHE A 263 8.10 -23.61 -29.27
CA PHE A 263 7.32 -22.51 -29.85
C PHE A 263 6.11 -22.24 -28.96
N THR A 264 4.96 -21.89 -29.53
CA THR A 264 3.71 -21.76 -28.77
C THR A 264 3.32 -23.07 -28.07
N ALA A 265 2.94 -22.97 -26.81
CA ALA A 265 2.35 -24.05 -26.04
C ALA A 265 0.83 -24.09 -26.26
N PRO A 266 0.15 -25.23 -26.04
CA PRO A 266 -1.30 -25.23 -25.85
C PRO A 266 -1.70 -24.24 -24.76
N VAL A 267 -2.81 -23.53 -24.97
CA VAL A 267 -3.28 -22.52 -24.01
C VAL A 267 -3.64 -23.15 -22.67
N GLY A 268 -3.45 -22.43 -21.57
CA GLY A 268 -3.76 -22.88 -20.21
C GLY A 268 -2.76 -23.88 -19.62
N ASN A 269 -1.63 -24.14 -20.29
CA ASN A 269 -0.64 -25.14 -19.84
C ASN A 269 0.19 -24.67 -18.63
N TYR A 270 0.26 -23.35 -18.40
CA TYR A 270 1.00 -22.76 -17.28
C TYR A 270 0.08 -22.42 -16.11
N THR A 271 0.66 -22.25 -14.92
CA THR A 271 -0.08 -21.97 -13.69
C THR A 271 -0.88 -20.68 -13.82
N ALA A 272 -2.19 -20.74 -13.50
CA ALA A 272 -3.04 -19.56 -13.48
C ALA A 272 -2.61 -18.56 -12.40
N ASN A 273 -2.83 -17.27 -12.66
CA ASN A 273 -2.69 -16.25 -11.63
C ASN A 273 -3.82 -16.35 -10.57
N ALA A 274 -3.78 -15.47 -9.55
CA ALA A 274 -4.72 -15.49 -8.44
C ALA A 274 -6.21 -15.33 -8.85
N TRP A 275 -6.49 -14.84 -10.06
CA TRP A 275 -7.85 -14.70 -10.59
C TRP A 275 -8.28 -15.85 -11.51
N GLY A 276 -7.39 -16.80 -11.81
CA GLY A 276 -7.67 -17.97 -12.63
C GLY A 276 -7.45 -17.75 -14.13
N LEU A 277 -6.59 -16.79 -14.51
CA LEU A 277 -6.21 -16.58 -15.91
C LEU A 277 -4.79 -17.10 -16.17
N HIS A 278 -4.60 -17.61 -17.38
CA HIS A 278 -3.38 -18.23 -17.85
C HIS A 278 -2.66 -17.37 -18.89
N ASP A 279 -1.39 -17.68 -19.12
CA ASP A 279 -0.58 -17.22 -20.25
C ASP A 279 -0.36 -15.69 -20.32
N LEU A 280 -0.57 -14.97 -19.22
CA LEU A 280 -0.41 -13.51 -19.16
C LEU A 280 1.06 -13.03 -19.05
N HIS A 281 2.02 -13.96 -19.02
CA HIS A 281 3.46 -13.67 -18.90
C HIS A 281 4.27 -14.35 -20.03
N GLY A 282 3.64 -14.77 -21.12
CA GLY A 282 4.36 -15.34 -22.26
C GLY A 282 3.44 -16.00 -23.26
N ASN A 283 3.94 -17.02 -23.94
CA ASN A 283 3.30 -17.72 -25.05
C ASN A 283 3.20 -16.84 -26.30
N VAL A 284 2.35 -15.82 -26.30
CA VAL A 284 2.22 -14.87 -27.43
C VAL A 284 1.97 -13.46 -26.94
N TRP A 285 2.45 -12.49 -27.71
CA TRP A 285 2.06 -11.10 -27.49
C TRP A 285 0.59 -10.93 -27.85
N GLU A 286 -0.14 -10.14 -27.09
CA GLU A 286 -1.58 -10.02 -27.24
C GLU A 286 -2.00 -8.61 -27.60
N TRP A 287 -2.81 -8.48 -28.65
CA TRP A 287 -3.41 -7.23 -29.06
C TRP A 287 -4.30 -6.62 -27.97
N CYS A 288 -4.08 -5.33 -27.69
CA CYS A 288 -4.97 -4.49 -26.90
C CYS A 288 -5.69 -3.48 -27.82
N GLN A 289 -6.84 -2.97 -27.37
CA GLN A 289 -7.65 -2.00 -28.11
C GLN A 289 -6.95 -0.63 -28.29
N ASP A 290 -6.07 -0.29 -27.35
CA ASP A 290 -5.39 1.01 -27.27
C ASP A 290 -4.49 1.31 -28.47
N ASN A 291 -4.51 2.58 -28.90
CA ASN A 291 -3.46 3.10 -29.74
C ASN A 291 -2.16 3.20 -28.93
N TYR A 292 -1.04 2.85 -29.55
CA TYR A 292 0.26 3.03 -28.91
C TYR A 292 0.75 4.48 -29.05
N LEU A 293 1.10 5.08 -27.91
CA LEU A 293 1.83 6.34 -27.79
C LEU A 293 2.91 6.17 -26.72
N ASP A 294 4.16 6.45 -27.09
CA ASP A 294 5.33 6.42 -26.20
C ASP A 294 5.25 7.46 -25.07
N THR A 295 4.50 8.54 -25.31
CA THR A 295 4.28 9.65 -24.37
C THR A 295 3.01 9.50 -23.53
N PHE A 296 2.20 8.46 -23.74
CA PHE A 296 0.91 8.30 -23.06
C PHE A 296 1.05 8.37 -21.54
N TYR A 297 2.09 7.76 -20.96
CA TYR A 297 2.27 7.75 -19.51
C TYR A 297 2.86 9.06 -18.95
N THR A 298 3.38 9.94 -19.80
CA THR A 298 4.00 11.20 -19.36
C THR A 298 3.01 12.13 -18.66
N GLN A 299 1.71 12.00 -18.97
CA GLN A 299 0.63 12.74 -18.31
C GLN A 299 0.48 12.37 -16.82
N PHE A 300 1.00 11.22 -16.39
CA PHE A 300 0.98 10.75 -15.00
C PHE A 300 2.28 11.08 -14.24
N LYS A 301 3.16 11.92 -14.80
CA LYS A 301 4.33 12.42 -14.09
C LYS A 301 3.91 13.45 -13.03
N SER A 302 4.37 13.26 -11.79
CA SER A 302 4.01 14.12 -10.67
C SER A 302 4.55 15.55 -10.82
N ASN A 303 3.72 16.57 -10.57
CA ASN A 303 4.17 17.93 -10.28
C ASN A 303 4.15 18.16 -8.75
N GLY A 304 5.30 18.01 -8.10
CA GLY A 304 5.58 18.51 -6.75
C GLY A 304 5.01 17.73 -5.56
N TYR A 305 5.71 17.85 -4.42
CA TYR A 305 5.30 17.33 -3.10
C TYR A 305 3.99 17.98 -2.65
N ARG A 306 2.83 17.41 -3.02
CA ARG A 306 1.46 17.60 -2.48
C ARG A 306 0.35 17.31 -3.51
N SER A 307 0.65 17.02 -4.78
CA SER A 307 -0.40 16.67 -5.74
C SER A 307 -0.81 15.20 -5.59
N VAL A 308 -2.11 14.98 -5.37
CA VAL A 308 -2.74 13.67 -5.56
C VAL A 308 -2.59 13.37 -7.05
N GLN A 309 -1.88 12.29 -7.41
CA GLN A 309 -1.93 11.76 -8.77
C GLN A 309 -3.41 11.66 -9.17
N PRO A 310 -3.89 12.33 -10.23
CA PRO A 310 -5.23 12.04 -10.71
C PRO A 310 -5.27 10.56 -11.03
N ARG A 311 -6.20 9.83 -10.40
CA ARG A 311 -6.41 8.42 -10.72
C ARG A 311 -6.92 8.37 -12.15
N ALA A 312 -6.27 7.61 -13.01
CA ALA A 312 -6.79 7.40 -14.35
C ALA A 312 -8.05 6.53 -14.25
N ILE A 313 -9.18 6.99 -14.80
CA ILE A 313 -10.47 6.29 -14.72
C ILE A 313 -10.74 5.65 -16.08
N ASP A 314 -10.82 4.32 -16.09
CA ASP A 314 -10.98 3.50 -17.30
C ASP A 314 -10.11 3.99 -18.48
N PRO A 315 -8.79 4.18 -18.29
CA PRO A 315 -7.95 4.81 -19.30
C PRO A 315 -7.90 3.95 -20.57
N VAL A 316 -8.12 4.61 -21.70
CA VAL A 316 -7.93 4.05 -23.04
C VAL A 316 -7.26 5.10 -23.91
N CYS A 317 -6.10 4.78 -24.48
CA CYS A 317 -5.42 5.66 -25.41
C CYS A 317 -6.12 5.62 -26.78
N THR A 318 -6.86 6.69 -27.09
CA THR A 318 -7.49 6.90 -28.41
C THR A 318 -6.74 7.88 -29.30
N GLU A 319 -5.68 8.48 -28.78
CA GLU A 319 -4.83 9.43 -29.50
C GLU A 319 -3.86 8.69 -30.44
N ARG A 320 -3.40 9.35 -31.51
CA ARG A 320 -2.45 8.79 -32.48
C ARG A 320 -1.29 9.74 -32.70
N TRP A 321 -0.15 9.18 -33.08
CA TRP A 321 0.98 9.98 -33.58
C TRP A 321 0.54 10.85 -34.76
N GLN A 322 1.03 12.09 -34.82
CA GLN A 322 0.65 13.06 -35.87
C GLN A 322 1.23 12.72 -37.26
N GLN A 323 2.13 11.74 -37.36
CA GLN A 323 2.68 11.21 -38.62
C GLN A 323 2.66 9.68 -38.61
N ASP A 324 2.09 9.11 -39.68
CA ASP A 324 2.05 7.72 -40.18
C ASP A 324 1.99 6.52 -39.20
N GLY A 325 1.10 5.57 -39.54
CA GLY A 325 0.95 4.24 -38.91
C GLY A 325 -0.22 4.15 -37.91
N ASP A 326 -0.96 3.04 -37.96
CA ASP A 326 -2.01 2.72 -36.99
C ASP A 326 -1.43 1.81 -35.88
N TRP A 327 -0.55 2.36 -35.06
CA TRP A 327 0.16 1.61 -34.02
C TRP A 327 -0.76 1.22 -32.86
N ARG A 328 -0.76 -0.05 -32.50
CA ARG A 328 -1.56 -0.64 -31.42
C ARG A 328 -0.68 -1.22 -30.33
N VAL A 329 -1.16 -1.17 -29.10
CA VAL A 329 -0.49 -1.78 -27.96
C VAL A 329 -0.58 -3.31 -28.04
N ILE A 330 0.53 -3.97 -27.72
CA ILE A 330 0.57 -5.41 -27.40
C ILE A 330 1.17 -5.63 -26.01
N ARG A 331 0.73 -6.68 -25.31
CA ARG A 331 1.21 -7.05 -23.97
C ARG A 331 1.46 -8.55 -23.82
N GLY A 332 2.18 -8.97 -22.77
CA GLY A 332 2.33 -10.38 -22.39
C GLY A 332 3.69 -11.02 -22.66
N GLY A 333 4.48 -10.53 -23.62
CA GLY A 333 5.67 -11.26 -24.06
C GLY A 333 5.31 -12.43 -24.98
N SER A 334 6.26 -13.31 -25.29
CA SER A 334 6.04 -14.47 -26.17
C SER A 334 7.05 -15.58 -25.93
N TRP A 335 6.85 -16.73 -26.60
CA TRP A 335 7.76 -17.88 -26.60
C TRP A 335 9.19 -17.57 -27.05
N PHE A 336 9.47 -16.37 -27.57
CA PHE A 336 10.79 -16.00 -28.10
C PHE A 336 11.49 -14.87 -27.33
N VAL A 337 10.98 -14.38 -26.19
CA VAL A 337 11.52 -13.16 -25.53
C VAL A 337 11.93 -13.33 -24.07
N SER A 338 12.72 -12.36 -23.57
CA SER A 338 12.93 -11.92 -22.16
C SER A 338 11.91 -12.31 -21.09
N PRO A 339 12.24 -12.91 -19.91
CA PRO A 339 11.48 -12.65 -18.69
C PRO A 339 11.24 -11.15 -18.46
N ILE A 340 12.23 -10.30 -18.77
CA ILE A 340 12.10 -8.84 -18.64
C ILE A 340 11.02 -8.25 -19.56
N GLN A 341 10.77 -8.88 -20.71
CA GLN A 341 9.73 -8.48 -21.67
C GLN A 341 8.36 -9.07 -21.34
N CYS A 342 8.30 -9.96 -20.35
CA CYS A 342 7.10 -10.63 -19.88
C CYS A 342 6.57 -10.06 -18.55
N GLN A 343 7.15 -8.96 -18.07
CA GLN A 343 6.69 -8.29 -16.84
C GLN A 343 5.27 -7.74 -17.01
N SER A 344 4.53 -7.63 -15.90
CA SER A 344 3.15 -7.15 -15.91
C SER A 344 2.97 -5.77 -16.54
N SER A 345 3.95 -4.86 -16.38
CA SER A 345 3.88 -3.51 -16.95
C SER A 345 4.34 -3.42 -18.41
N MET A 346 5.00 -4.46 -18.93
CA MET A 346 5.65 -4.38 -20.22
C MET A 346 4.64 -4.13 -21.33
N ARG A 347 4.95 -3.15 -22.18
CA ARG A 347 4.18 -2.81 -23.36
C ARG A 347 5.06 -2.86 -24.60
N GLY A 348 4.50 -3.36 -25.69
CA GLY A 348 5.08 -3.29 -27.01
C GLY A 348 4.08 -2.68 -27.98
N TYR A 349 4.47 -2.57 -29.25
CA TYR A 349 3.60 -2.06 -30.29
C TYR A 349 3.84 -2.73 -31.64
N PHE A 350 2.77 -2.83 -32.42
CA PHE A 350 2.77 -3.24 -33.82
C PHE A 350 1.80 -2.38 -34.63
N GLU A 351 1.98 -2.31 -35.94
CA GLU A 351 0.99 -1.67 -36.80
C GLU A 351 -0.27 -2.54 -36.85
N ALA A 352 -1.46 -1.94 -36.87
CA ALA A 352 -2.73 -2.67 -36.86
C ALA A 352 -2.87 -3.65 -38.03
N SER A 353 -2.12 -3.41 -39.12
CA SER A 353 -2.07 -4.26 -40.30
C SER A 353 -1.04 -5.40 -40.24
N ASP A 354 -0.09 -5.34 -39.31
CA ASP A 354 0.98 -6.32 -39.20
C ASP A 354 0.49 -7.60 -38.57
N ALA A 355 1.11 -8.71 -38.94
CA ALA A 355 0.84 -10.04 -38.42
C ALA A 355 2.15 -10.82 -38.26
N ALA A 356 2.37 -11.39 -37.08
CA ALA A 356 3.61 -12.13 -36.78
C ALA A 356 3.32 -13.41 -35.99
N CYS A 357 4.15 -14.43 -36.19
CA CYS A 357 4.04 -15.77 -35.58
C CYS A 357 4.21 -15.83 -34.05
N TYR A 358 4.39 -14.68 -33.40
CA TYR A 358 4.47 -14.52 -31.95
C TYR A 358 3.46 -13.49 -31.42
N VAL A 359 2.52 -13.04 -32.26
CA VAL A 359 1.43 -12.13 -31.90
C VAL A 359 0.09 -12.83 -32.13
N GLY A 360 -0.72 -12.88 -31.08
CA GLY A 360 -2.08 -13.39 -31.04
C GLY A 360 -2.99 -12.43 -30.28
N PHE A 361 -4.09 -12.95 -29.71
CA PHE A 361 -5.01 -12.14 -28.90
C PHE A 361 -5.87 -12.97 -27.97
N ARG A 362 -6.39 -12.32 -26.94
CA ARG A 362 -7.53 -12.79 -26.14
C ARG A 362 -8.67 -11.78 -26.20
N VAL A 363 -9.86 -12.22 -25.81
CA VAL A 363 -11.07 -11.39 -25.91
C VAL A 363 -11.63 -11.06 -24.53
N VAL A 364 -12.25 -9.87 -24.48
CA VAL A 364 -13.10 -9.41 -23.38
C VAL A 364 -14.53 -9.42 -23.85
N ARG A 365 -15.44 -9.92 -23.02
CA ARG A 365 -16.88 -9.78 -23.17
C ARG A 365 -17.40 -8.77 -22.15
N GLN A 366 -18.16 -7.79 -22.57
CA GLN A 366 -18.75 -6.84 -21.62
C GLN A 366 -19.75 -7.55 -20.68
N ALA A 367 -19.78 -7.14 -19.41
CA ALA A 367 -20.86 -7.51 -18.51
C ALA A 367 -22.19 -6.87 -18.97
N SER A 368 -23.32 -7.34 -18.44
CA SER A 368 -24.63 -6.77 -18.79
C SER A 368 -24.66 -5.26 -18.55
N GLU A 369 -25.47 -4.58 -19.36
CA GLU A 369 -25.69 -3.14 -19.21
C GLU A 369 -26.16 -2.76 -17.80
N ALA A 370 -26.97 -3.62 -17.17
CA ALA A 370 -27.40 -3.42 -15.78
C ALA A 370 -26.25 -3.51 -14.78
N ALA A 371 -25.36 -4.50 -14.90
CA ALA A 371 -24.20 -4.63 -14.03
C ALA A 371 -23.22 -3.47 -14.19
N ARG A 372 -22.99 -3.02 -15.44
CA ARG A 372 -22.15 -1.84 -15.72
C ARG A 372 -22.76 -0.56 -15.18
N GLY A 373 -24.05 -0.31 -15.43
CA GLY A 373 -24.77 0.85 -14.90
C GLY A 373 -24.78 0.89 -13.36
N ALA A 374 -24.97 -0.26 -12.70
CA ALA A 374 -24.88 -0.34 -11.24
C ALA A 374 -23.46 -0.06 -10.71
N ALA A 375 -22.43 -0.47 -11.44
CA ALA A 375 -21.04 -0.19 -11.08
C ALA A 375 -20.68 1.29 -11.26
N GLU A 376 -21.12 1.92 -12.35
CA GLU A 376 -20.96 3.36 -12.59
C GLU A 376 -21.66 4.20 -11.53
N GLN A 377 -22.88 3.82 -11.14
CA GLN A 377 -23.61 4.47 -10.04
C GLN A 377 -22.86 4.37 -8.71
N ARG A 378 -22.31 3.19 -8.39
CA ARG A 378 -21.47 2.99 -7.19
C ARG A 378 -20.20 3.85 -7.25
N HIS A 379 -19.54 3.93 -8.40
CA HIS A 379 -18.37 4.79 -8.58
C HIS A 379 -18.72 6.27 -8.38
N ALA A 380 -19.81 6.75 -9.00
CA ALA A 380 -20.28 8.12 -8.84
C ALA A 380 -20.64 8.44 -7.37
N ALA A 381 -21.29 7.49 -6.68
CA ALA A 381 -21.57 7.61 -5.25
C ALA A 381 -20.28 7.71 -4.42
N SER A 382 -19.28 6.88 -4.72
CA SER A 382 -17.95 6.91 -4.09
C SER A 382 -17.23 8.25 -4.31
N VAL A 383 -17.27 8.79 -5.54
CA VAL A 383 -16.64 10.09 -5.87
C VAL A 383 -17.30 11.20 -5.07
N ALA A 384 -18.63 11.26 -5.09
CA ALA A 384 -19.33 12.28 -4.33
C ALA A 384 -19.12 12.10 -2.81
N ALA A 385 -18.92 10.88 -2.31
CA ALA A 385 -18.68 10.61 -0.89
C ALA A 385 -17.28 11.09 -0.48
N ASP A 386 -16.29 10.84 -1.34
CA ASP A 386 -14.93 11.39 -1.19
C ASP A 386 -14.97 12.93 -1.17
N GLU A 387 -15.66 13.57 -2.12
CA GLU A 387 -15.80 15.03 -2.17
C GLU A 387 -16.44 15.60 -0.90
N GLN A 388 -17.53 14.98 -0.42
CA GLN A 388 -18.19 15.41 0.80
C GLN A 388 -17.27 15.25 2.02
N LEU A 389 -16.60 14.11 2.18
CA LEU A 389 -15.67 13.90 3.28
C LEU A 389 -14.51 14.89 3.23
N ARG A 390 -13.95 15.16 2.05
CA ARG A 390 -12.91 16.20 1.86
C ARG A 390 -13.38 17.60 2.22
N SER A 391 -14.67 17.89 2.08
CA SER A 391 -15.21 19.22 2.44
C SER A 391 -15.29 19.47 3.94
N ILE A 392 -15.40 18.40 4.75
CA ILE A 392 -15.51 18.47 6.22
C ILE A 392 -14.26 17.97 6.95
N ALA A 393 -13.36 17.26 6.26
CA ALA A 393 -12.11 16.76 6.79
C ALA A 393 -10.94 17.64 6.34
N ARG A 394 -9.91 17.73 7.18
CA ARG A 394 -8.58 18.08 6.68
C ARG A 394 -8.03 16.84 6.00
N ALA A 395 -8.40 16.62 4.74
CA ALA A 395 -7.87 15.50 3.98
C ALA A 395 -6.38 15.73 3.69
N THR A 396 -5.51 15.26 4.57
CA THR A 396 -4.09 15.05 4.28
C THR A 396 -3.97 13.74 3.53
N VAL A 397 -3.66 13.83 2.23
CA VAL A 397 -3.29 12.64 1.47
C VAL A 397 -1.88 12.24 1.89
N GLU A 398 -1.77 11.45 2.94
CA GLU A 398 -0.57 10.66 3.18
C GLU A 398 -0.65 9.41 2.30
N ALA A 399 -0.02 9.48 1.12
CA ALA A 399 0.16 8.34 0.23
C ALA A 399 1.21 7.37 0.82
N HIS A 400 1.01 6.87 2.03
CA HIS A 400 1.62 5.61 2.42
C HIS A 400 0.84 4.51 1.72
N GLN A 401 1.40 3.99 0.62
CA GLN A 401 0.91 2.80 -0.08
C GLN A 401 -0.55 2.90 -0.61
N GLY A 402 -0.96 4.07 -1.09
CA GLY A 402 -2.24 4.23 -1.81
C GLY A 402 -3.49 4.33 -0.94
N VAL A 403 -3.35 4.49 0.38
CA VAL A 403 -4.46 4.73 1.32
C VAL A 403 -4.75 6.24 1.45
N ILE A 404 -6.03 6.63 1.51
CA ILE A 404 -6.43 8.01 1.79
C ILE A 404 -6.75 8.15 3.28
N ARG A 405 -6.01 9.00 4.00
CA ARG A 405 -6.33 9.41 5.36
C ARG A 405 -7.33 10.56 5.35
N TYR A 406 -8.44 10.41 6.07
CA TYR A 406 -9.36 11.50 6.40
C TYR A 406 -9.16 11.89 7.86
N GLU A 407 -8.65 13.11 8.09
CA GLU A 407 -8.65 13.72 9.43
C GLU A 407 -9.98 14.44 9.64
N ILE A 408 -10.90 13.76 10.30
CA ILE A 408 -12.29 14.20 10.48
C ILE A 408 -12.42 14.96 11.79
N ASP A 409 -12.93 16.19 11.72
CA ASP A 409 -13.37 16.95 12.89
C ASP A 409 -14.70 16.37 13.40
N CYS A 410 -14.76 15.95 14.67
CA CYS A 410 -15.94 15.35 15.27
C CYS A 410 -17.19 16.22 15.11
N ASP A 411 -17.05 17.54 15.33
CA ASP A 411 -18.18 18.46 15.32
C ASP A 411 -18.74 18.69 13.90
N ALA A 412 -17.93 18.42 12.87
CA ALA A 412 -18.32 18.53 11.46
C ALA A 412 -18.84 17.21 10.87
N PHE A 413 -18.71 16.10 11.58
CA PHE A 413 -19.05 14.75 11.09
C PHE A 413 -20.53 14.40 11.29
N GLY A 414 -21.41 15.10 10.58
CA GLY A 414 -22.86 14.90 10.64
C GLY A 414 -23.37 13.59 10.02
N SER A 415 -24.66 13.30 10.22
CA SER A 415 -25.35 12.09 9.73
C SER A 415 -25.16 11.84 8.24
N ASP A 416 -25.25 12.90 7.42
CA ASP A 416 -25.13 12.78 5.97
C ASP A 416 -23.74 12.30 5.53
N ALA A 417 -22.68 12.68 6.25
CA ALA A 417 -21.34 12.20 5.95
C ALA A 417 -21.14 10.76 6.44
N GLN A 418 -21.73 10.42 7.58
CA GLN A 418 -21.70 9.08 8.18
C GLN A 418 -22.39 8.03 7.29
N GLU A 419 -23.55 8.37 6.70
CA GLU A 419 -24.30 7.46 5.82
C GLU A 419 -23.54 7.10 4.54
N ARG A 420 -22.65 7.99 4.07
CA ARG A 420 -21.95 7.85 2.79
C ARG A 420 -20.60 7.18 2.87
N ILE A 421 -20.11 6.86 4.07
CA ILE A 421 -18.84 6.14 4.24
C ILE A 421 -18.87 4.77 3.53
N GLY A 422 -20.02 4.10 3.54
CA GLY A 422 -20.20 2.81 2.88
C GLY A 422 -20.05 2.88 1.35
N ASP A 423 -20.13 4.06 0.76
CA ASP A 423 -19.98 4.28 -0.69
C ASP A 423 -18.50 4.33 -1.12
N LEU A 424 -17.55 4.50 -0.19
CA LEU A 424 -16.12 4.60 -0.52
C LEU A 424 -15.57 3.28 -1.05
N MET A 425 -15.03 3.32 -2.28
CA MET A 425 -14.51 2.15 -2.99
C MET A 425 -12.97 2.02 -2.99
N HIS A 426 -12.27 2.94 -2.32
CA HIS A 426 -10.80 2.94 -2.18
C HIS A 426 -10.35 2.69 -0.74
N PRO A 427 -9.09 2.25 -0.53
CA PRO A 427 -8.54 2.10 0.82
C PRO A 427 -8.53 3.41 1.60
N VAL A 428 -9.04 3.37 2.83
CA VAL A 428 -9.20 4.57 3.68
C VAL A 428 -8.69 4.37 5.09
N GLU A 429 -8.12 5.42 5.67
CA GLU A 429 -7.84 5.52 7.08
C GLU A 429 -8.64 6.69 7.67
N PHE A 430 -9.29 6.47 8.81
CA PHE A 430 -10.02 7.53 9.50
C PHE A 430 -9.33 7.93 10.79
N ASP A 431 -8.97 9.20 10.87
CA ASP A 431 -8.46 9.85 12.07
C ASP A 431 -9.53 10.81 12.59
N ILE A 432 -10.24 10.41 13.65
CA ILE A 432 -11.34 11.21 14.23
C ILE A 432 -10.76 12.08 15.35
N ARG A 433 -10.82 13.40 15.18
CA ARG A 433 -10.12 14.38 16.04
C ARG A 433 -11.05 15.32 16.80
N PRO A 434 -10.67 15.73 18.03
CA PRO A 434 -11.33 16.81 18.77
C PRO A 434 -11.04 18.20 18.15
N PRO A 435 -11.81 19.26 18.48
CA PRO A 435 -12.84 19.34 19.53
C PRO A 435 -14.13 18.57 19.20
N GLY A 436 -14.82 18.06 20.22
CA GLY A 436 -16.03 17.23 20.08
C GLY A 436 -15.92 15.87 20.77
N LYS A 437 -17.07 15.24 21.04
CA LYS A 437 -17.15 13.91 21.66
C LYS A 437 -17.31 12.84 20.58
N ILE A 438 -16.34 11.93 20.44
CA ILE A 438 -16.48 10.75 19.58
C ILE A 438 -17.59 9.87 20.16
N THR A 439 -18.59 9.53 19.33
CA THR A 439 -19.73 8.69 19.72
C THR A 439 -19.61 7.29 19.15
N THR A 440 -20.37 6.35 19.72
CA THR A 440 -20.52 4.99 19.17
C THR A 440 -21.01 5.00 17.72
N GLU A 441 -21.99 5.85 17.39
CA GLU A 441 -22.54 5.96 16.02
C GLU A 441 -21.49 6.39 14.99
N MET A 442 -20.60 7.31 15.36
CA MET A 442 -19.49 7.71 14.49
C MET A 442 -18.56 6.54 14.21
N ILE A 443 -18.15 5.80 15.25
CA ILE A 443 -17.27 4.63 15.11
C ILE A 443 -17.94 3.56 14.26
N GLU A 444 -19.21 3.23 14.53
CA GLU A 444 -19.96 2.28 13.71
C GLU A 444 -20.01 2.72 12.24
N SER A 445 -20.15 4.03 11.98
CA SER A 445 -20.21 4.58 10.63
C SER A 445 -18.88 4.48 9.89
N VAL A 446 -17.74 4.83 10.52
CA VAL A 446 -16.41 4.62 9.88
C VAL A 446 -16.10 3.15 9.64
N CYS A 447 -16.61 2.25 10.50
CA CYS A 447 -16.48 0.81 10.28
C CYS A 447 -17.26 0.28 9.06
N ARG A 448 -18.23 1.04 8.52
CA ARG A 448 -18.97 0.65 7.29
C ARG A 448 -18.15 0.83 6.00
N ALA A 449 -16.99 1.48 6.05
CA ALA A 449 -16.14 1.65 4.88
C ALA A 449 -15.74 0.29 4.33
N GLN A 450 -15.96 0.01 3.05
CA GLN A 450 -15.71 -1.32 2.48
C GLN A 450 -14.23 -1.69 2.45
N LYS A 451 -13.34 -0.69 2.35
CA LYS A 451 -11.88 -0.85 2.31
C LYS A 451 -11.20 -0.05 3.43
N LEU A 452 -11.68 -0.19 4.66
CA LEU A 452 -11.02 0.36 5.84
C LEU A 452 -9.62 -0.26 6.03
N ALA A 453 -8.58 0.56 5.91
CA ALA A 453 -7.20 0.17 6.13
C ALA A 453 -6.69 0.59 7.51
N GLY A 454 -7.27 1.63 8.11
CA GLY A 454 -6.92 1.99 9.48
C GLY A 454 -7.92 2.88 10.18
N ILE A 455 -7.81 2.90 11.51
CA ILE A 455 -8.63 3.73 12.38
C ILE A 455 -7.78 4.33 13.49
N ILE A 456 -7.95 5.63 13.72
CA ILE A 456 -7.28 6.37 14.78
C ILE A 456 -8.32 7.09 15.65
N ILE A 457 -8.39 6.68 16.91
CA ILE A 457 -9.24 7.22 17.98
C ILE A 457 -8.29 7.61 19.13
N ARG A 458 -8.21 8.90 19.46
CA ARG A 458 -7.29 9.41 20.51
C ARG A 458 -7.95 9.86 21.80
N SER A 459 -9.26 10.10 21.77
CA SER A 459 -10.04 10.51 22.95
C SER A 459 -11.50 10.18 22.68
N GLY A 460 -12.01 9.14 23.32
CA GLY A 460 -13.42 8.75 23.21
C GLY A 460 -14.29 9.43 24.26
N GLY A 461 -15.60 9.44 24.01
CA GLY A 461 -16.57 9.65 25.07
C GLY A 461 -16.58 8.52 26.11
N ASP A 462 -17.10 8.80 27.30
CA ASP A 462 -17.26 7.81 28.39
C ASP A 462 -18.13 6.58 28.02
N ASP A 463 -18.86 6.64 26.90
CA ASP A 463 -19.70 5.57 26.37
C ASP A 463 -19.00 4.61 25.40
N ILE A 464 -17.74 4.89 25.03
CA ILE A 464 -16.97 4.02 24.13
C ILE A 464 -16.36 2.88 24.93
N THR A 465 -16.72 1.65 24.56
CA THR A 465 -16.25 0.40 25.17
C THR A 465 -15.63 -0.51 24.11
N SER A 466 -15.03 -1.63 24.51
CA SER A 466 -14.55 -2.67 23.58
C SER A 466 -15.60 -3.08 22.53
N GLN A 467 -16.88 -3.15 22.91
CA GLN A 467 -17.98 -3.60 22.04
C GLN A 467 -18.33 -2.60 20.93
N THR A 468 -18.02 -1.31 21.11
CA THR A 468 -18.21 -0.27 20.09
C THR A 468 -17.47 -0.59 18.79
N PHE A 469 -16.39 -1.38 18.88
CA PHE A 469 -15.55 -1.78 17.75
C PHE A 469 -15.95 -3.11 17.12
N ALA A 470 -17.05 -3.73 17.55
CA ALA A 470 -17.53 -5.00 16.99
C ALA A 470 -17.71 -4.99 15.45
N PRO A 471 -18.12 -3.89 14.80
CA PRO A 471 -18.19 -3.84 13.34
C PRO A 471 -16.84 -3.96 12.62
N LEU A 472 -15.71 -3.77 13.30
CA LEU A 472 -14.38 -4.06 12.73
C LEU A 472 -14.11 -5.56 12.57
N ALA A 473 -14.94 -6.41 13.22
CA ALA A 473 -14.82 -7.85 13.07
C ALA A 473 -14.95 -8.25 11.61
N ASN A 474 -13.88 -8.84 11.08
CA ASN A 474 -13.74 -9.33 9.70
C ASN A 474 -13.43 -8.27 8.64
N HIS A 475 -12.94 -7.09 9.02
CA HIS A 475 -12.49 -6.14 8.02
C HIS A 475 -11.20 -6.64 7.33
N PRO A 476 -11.22 -7.03 6.04
CA PRO A 476 -10.14 -7.78 5.42
C PRO A 476 -8.95 -6.90 5.01
N GLY A 477 -9.03 -5.58 5.17
CA GLY A 477 -7.96 -4.65 4.78
C GLY A 477 -7.27 -3.94 5.95
N LEU A 478 -7.66 -4.24 7.20
CA LEU A 478 -7.24 -3.47 8.36
C LEU A 478 -5.76 -3.69 8.71
N ARG A 479 -4.98 -2.61 8.72
CA ARG A 479 -3.52 -2.59 8.90
C ARG A 479 -3.06 -1.73 10.07
N TRP A 480 -3.75 -0.62 10.34
CA TRP A 480 -3.38 0.31 11.41
C TRP A 480 -4.52 0.51 12.40
N ILE A 481 -4.25 0.26 13.67
CA ILE A 481 -5.23 0.41 14.74
C ILE A 481 -4.60 1.28 15.82
N GLN A 482 -5.16 2.47 16.02
CA GLN A 482 -4.84 3.31 17.17
C GLN A 482 -6.11 3.63 17.94
N ILE A 483 -6.21 3.08 19.15
CA ILE A 483 -7.33 3.34 20.06
C ILE A 483 -6.75 3.70 21.43
N THR A 484 -6.72 5.01 21.69
CA THR A 484 -6.07 5.61 22.87
C THR A 484 -7.01 6.64 23.51
N GLY A 485 -6.81 6.95 24.79
CA GLY A 485 -7.64 7.91 25.52
C GLY A 485 -9.08 7.47 25.85
N THR A 486 -9.41 6.18 25.70
CA THR A 486 -10.70 5.57 26.07
C THR A 486 -10.57 4.79 27.39
N VAL A 487 -11.48 5.00 28.34
CA VAL A 487 -11.29 4.57 29.74
C VAL A 487 -11.80 3.14 30.05
N ASP A 488 -12.37 2.40 29.09
CA ASP A 488 -12.99 1.09 29.34
C ASP A 488 -12.68 0.04 28.26
N LEU A 489 -11.40 -0.08 27.87
CA LEU A 489 -10.95 -1.11 26.93
C LEU A 489 -10.34 -2.31 27.65
N ASP A 490 -10.71 -3.50 27.17
CA ASP A 490 -10.28 -4.79 27.70
C ASP A 490 -10.03 -5.82 26.58
N ASP A 491 -9.70 -7.05 26.97
CA ASP A 491 -9.42 -8.14 26.04
C ASP A 491 -10.58 -8.53 25.10
N THR A 492 -11.80 -8.04 25.32
CA THR A 492 -12.93 -8.29 24.40
C THR A 492 -12.81 -7.47 23.11
N LEU A 493 -12.11 -6.33 23.14
CA LEU A 493 -11.77 -5.55 21.94
C LEU A 493 -11.00 -6.42 20.93
N LEU A 494 -10.04 -7.18 21.43
CA LEU A 494 -9.14 -8.01 20.62
C LEU A 494 -9.85 -9.20 19.98
N ASP A 495 -11.03 -9.59 20.49
CA ASP A 495 -11.86 -10.63 19.87
C ASP A 495 -12.38 -10.21 18.49
N HIS A 496 -12.45 -8.90 18.21
CA HIS A 496 -12.84 -8.36 16.91
C HIS A 496 -11.71 -8.39 15.87
N PHE A 497 -10.46 -8.66 16.26
CA PHE A 497 -9.31 -8.64 15.35
C PHE A 497 -8.70 -10.02 15.07
N ARG A 498 -9.41 -11.10 15.41
CA ARG A 498 -8.93 -12.49 15.27
C ARG A 498 -8.60 -12.93 13.83
N ASN A 499 -9.13 -12.23 12.83
CA ASN A 499 -8.91 -12.51 11.41
C ASN A 499 -8.04 -11.44 10.71
N ALA A 500 -7.47 -10.49 11.45
CA ALA A 500 -6.68 -9.40 10.89
C ALA A 500 -5.18 -9.72 11.00
N ASP A 501 -4.68 -10.61 10.14
CA ASP A 501 -3.29 -11.09 10.14
C ASP A 501 -2.28 -10.12 9.49
N GLN A 502 -2.78 -9.11 8.79
CA GLN A 502 -2.02 -8.05 8.12
C GLN A 502 -1.78 -6.78 8.95
N ILE A 503 -2.11 -6.77 10.25
CA ILE A 503 -1.88 -5.61 11.13
C ILE A 503 -0.38 -5.27 11.19
N GLU A 504 -0.07 -4.02 10.88
CA GLU A 504 1.28 -3.45 10.88
C GLU A 504 1.57 -2.58 12.10
N SER A 505 0.56 -1.85 12.60
CA SER A 505 0.69 -0.98 13.76
C SER A 505 -0.50 -1.15 14.70
N LEU A 506 -0.18 -1.37 15.98
CA LEU A 506 -1.16 -1.57 17.04
C LEU A 506 -0.86 -0.65 18.23
N HIS A 507 -1.68 0.38 18.39
CA HIS A 507 -1.58 1.37 19.48
C HIS A 507 -2.82 1.27 20.34
N LEU A 508 -2.67 0.79 21.57
CA LEU A 508 -3.80 0.53 22.47
C LEU A 508 -3.56 1.15 23.84
N GLN A 509 -4.65 1.61 24.45
CA GLN A 509 -4.67 2.06 25.84
C GLN A 509 -5.84 1.44 26.61
N GLY A 510 -5.57 0.88 27.78
CA GLY A 510 -6.63 0.33 28.65
C GLY A 510 -6.10 -0.71 29.63
N GLU A 511 -6.42 -0.55 30.92
CA GLU A 511 -5.88 -1.42 31.98
C GLU A 511 -6.38 -2.86 31.86
N GLY A 512 -7.55 -3.06 31.24
CA GLY A 512 -8.13 -4.37 30.95
C GLY A 512 -7.46 -5.13 29.81
N ILE A 513 -6.53 -4.51 29.07
CA ILE A 513 -5.81 -5.15 27.96
C ILE A 513 -4.61 -5.92 28.53
N THR A 514 -4.60 -7.23 28.30
CA THR A 514 -3.63 -8.17 28.87
C THR A 514 -2.84 -8.93 27.81
N ASN A 515 -1.79 -9.62 28.24
CA ASN A 515 -1.04 -10.53 27.35
C ASN A 515 -1.93 -11.63 26.77
N ALA A 516 -2.88 -12.14 27.57
CA ALA A 516 -3.79 -13.20 27.12
C ALA A 516 -4.73 -12.71 26.01
N GLY A 517 -5.15 -11.45 26.06
CA GLY A 517 -5.90 -10.80 24.98
C GLY A 517 -5.09 -10.67 23.70
N LEU A 518 -3.87 -10.14 23.78
CA LEU A 518 -3.01 -9.96 22.60
C LEU A 518 -2.61 -11.29 21.96
N GLU A 519 -2.43 -12.34 22.76
CA GLU A 519 -2.20 -13.71 22.28
C GLU A 519 -3.40 -14.32 21.54
N LYS A 520 -4.59 -13.70 21.58
CA LYS A 520 -5.74 -14.13 20.76
C LYS A 520 -5.63 -13.68 19.30
N LEU A 521 -4.80 -12.67 19.01
CA LEU A 521 -4.55 -12.23 17.64
C LEU A 521 -3.79 -13.31 16.88
N PRO A 522 -4.01 -13.47 15.56
CA PRO A 522 -3.19 -14.37 14.76
C PRO A 522 -1.72 -13.92 14.78
N PRO A 523 -0.75 -14.79 14.43
CA PRO A 523 0.64 -14.39 14.25
C PRO A 523 0.77 -13.30 13.18
N LEU A 524 0.87 -12.03 13.63
CA LEU A 524 0.95 -10.85 12.78
C LEU A 524 2.31 -10.75 12.07
N LYS A 525 2.42 -11.33 10.87
CA LYS A 525 3.69 -11.39 10.11
C LYS A 525 4.13 -10.05 9.55
N THR A 526 3.24 -9.07 9.49
CA THR A 526 3.52 -7.70 9.00
C THR A 526 3.75 -6.71 10.13
N LEU A 527 3.62 -7.12 11.40
CA LEU A 527 3.67 -6.23 12.56
C LEU A 527 5.03 -5.52 12.71
N ARG A 528 5.00 -4.19 12.70
CA ARG A 528 6.16 -3.29 12.81
C ARG A 528 6.17 -2.47 14.07
N GLU A 529 5.00 -2.10 14.58
CA GLU A 529 4.89 -1.17 15.71
C GLU A 529 3.83 -1.62 16.71
N VAL A 530 4.22 -1.60 17.99
CA VAL A 530 3.30 -1.85 19.11
C VAL A 530 3.49 -0.77 20.17
N ILE A 531 2.43 -0.02 20.46
CA ILE A 531 2.41 0.99 21.51
C ILE A 531 1.30 0.66 22.51
N LEU A 532 1.70 0.34 23.74
CA LEU A 532 0.78 -0.04 24.82
C LEU A 532 0.91 0.96 25.97
N ALA A 533 -0.13 1.77 26.17
CA ALA A 533 -0.20 2.76 27.25
C ALA A 533 -1.21 2.30 28.31
N SER A 534 -0.86 2.39 29.59
CA SER A 534 -1.76 2.04 30.71
C SER A 534 -2.41 0.65 30.55
N THR A 535 -1.63 -0.38 30.23
CA THR A 535 -2.12 -1.76 30.03
C THR A 535 -1.56 -2.71 31.10
N ALA A 536 -2.20 -3.87 31.26
CA ALA A 536 -1.68 -4.97 32.09
C ALA A 536 -0.66 -5.86 31.35
N CYS A 537 -0.24 -5.48 30.15
CA CYS A 537 0.68 -6.25 29.31
C CYS A 537 2.11 -6.21 29.87
N THR A 538 2.75 -7.39 29.91
CA THR A 538 4.12 -7.57 30.42
C THR A 538 5.13 -7.91 29.32
N GLY A 539 4.64 -8.03 28.08
CA GLY A 539 5.44 -8.35 26.90
C GLY A 539 5.49 -9.85 26.60
N GLU A 540 4.95 -10.72 27.44
CA GLU A 540 4.94 -12.18 27.19
C GLU A 540 4.22 -12.54 25.88
N PHE A 541 3.24 -11.73 25.43
CA PHE A 541 2.55 -11.93 24.16
C PHE A 541 3.48 -11.90 22.94
N LEU A 542 4.65 -11.26 23.03
CA LEU A 542 5.61 -11.15 21.92
C LEU A 542 6.06 -12.51 21.38
N ARG A 543 6.05 -13.56 22.22
CA ARG A 543 6.37 -14.94 21.80
C ARG A 543 5.45 -15.44 20.68
N HIS A 544 4.23 -14.92 20.61
CA HIS A 544 3.24 -15.28 19.60
C HIS A 544 3.51 -14.61 18.24
N HIS A 545 4.29 -13.52 18.23
CA HIS A 545 4.55 -12.70 17.05
C HIS A 545 6.00 -12.78 16.55
N VAL A 546 6.79 -13.72 17.08
CA VAL A 546 8.15 -13.96 16.59
C VAL A 546 8.13 -14.25 15.09
N GLY A 547 9.03 -13.59 14.34
CA GLY A 547 9.07 -13.62 12.88
C GLY A 547 8.44 -12.40 12.21
N SER A 548 7.77 -11.53 12.96
CA SER A 548 7.33 -10.23 12.43
C SER A 548 8.51 -9.23 12.32
N PRO A 549 8.43 -8.24 11.42
CA PRO A 549 9.44 -7.19 11.27
C PRO A 549 9.27 -6.07 12.30
N LEU A 550 9.12 -6.41 13.59
CA LEU A 550 8.89 -5.45 14.68
C LEU A 550 10.09 -4.51 14.83
N THR A 551 9.86 -3.21 14.65
CA THR A 551 10.88 -2.16 14.74
C THR A 551 10.68 -1.24 15.95
N GLN A 552 9.46 -1.16 16.50
CA GLN A 552 9.10 -0.22 17.55
C GLN A 552 8.23 -0.88 18.63
N LEU A 553 8.61 -0.70 19.89
CA LEU A 553 7.82 -1.15 21.05
C LEU A 553 7.79 -0.09 22.16
N HIS A 554 6.59 0.27 22.62
CA HIS A 554 6.35 1.00 23.86
C HIS A 554 5.55 0.10 24.82
N ILE A 555 6.10 -0.16 26.01
CA ILE A 555 5.41 -0.95 27.05
C ILE A 555 5.79 -0.53 28.48
N GLN A 556 4.85 -0.61 29.43
CA GLN A 556 5.07 -0.17 30.82
C GLN A 556 5.43 -1.30 31.79
N ARG A 557 5.37 -2.58 31.43
CA ARG A 557 5.62 -3.67 32.40
C ARG A 557 6.46 -4.81 31.84
N LEU A 558 7.44 -4.49 30.99
CA LEU A 558 8.34 -5.47 30.38
C LEU A 558 9.06 -6.32 31.45
N THR A 559 8.96 -7.64 31.33
CA THR A 559 9.69 -8.63 32.16
C THR A 559 11.03 -9.01 31.53
N ASP A 560 11.93 -9.64 32.30
CA ASP A 560 13.17 -10.23 31.77
C ASP A 560 12.92 -11.31 30.69
N SER A 561 11.87 -12.11 30.84
CA SER A 561 11.46 -13.12 29.84
C SER A 561 11.03 -12.46 28.53
N ALA A 562 10.23 -11.40 28.60
CA ALA A 562 9.87 -10.61 27.43
C ALA A 562 11.08 -9.91 26.81
N ALA A 563 11.99 -9.35 27.61
CA ALA A 563 13.24 -8.76 27.14
C ALA A 563 14.12 -9.77 26.39
N ARG A 564 14.22 -11.02 26.88
CA ARG A 564 14.88 -12.12 26.17
C ARG A 564 14.18 -12.42 24.85
N THR A 565 12.85 -12.38 24.82
CA THR A 565 12.07 -12.60 23.60
C THR A 565 12.32 -11.51 22.56
N LEU A 566 12.55 -10.25 22.96
CA LEU A 566 12.90 -9.15 22.05
C LEU A 566 14.14 -9.45 21.19
N THR A 567 15.07 -10.27 21.67
CA THR A 567 16.27 -10.67 20.91
C THR A 567 15.96 -11.44 19.62
N GLN A 568 14.74 -11.94 19.48
CA GLN A 568 14.24 -12.62 18.28
C GLN A 568 13.63 -11.65 17.25
N PHE A 569 13.66 -10.33 17.50
CA PHE A 569 13.22 -9.28 16.59
C PHE A 569 14.44 -8.44 16.14
N PRO A 570 15.20 -8.91 15.14
CA PRO A 570 16.49 -8.30 14.78
C PRO A 570 16.37 -6.89 14.21
N GLU A 571 15.18 -6.50 13.71
CA GLU A 571 14.89 -5.18 13.13
C GLU A 571 14.50 -4.11 14.17
N MET A 572 14.54 -4.44 15.47
CA MET A 572 14.18 -3.52 16.56
C MET A 572 15.05 -2.26 16.56
N ARG A 573 14.40 -1.08 16.49
CA ARG A 573 15.05 0.24 16.39
C ARG A 573 14.67 1.16 17.54
N GLN A 574 13.43 1.11 18.00
CA GLN A 574 12.96 1.99 19.07
C GLN A 574 12.30 1.17 20.18
N LEU A 575 12.77 1.41 21.40
CA LEU A 575 12.26 0.73 22.59
C LEU A 575 12.01 1.75 23.70
N HIS A 576 10.75 1.89 24.11
CA HIS A 576 10.35 2.64 25.28
C HIS A 576 9.81 1.70 26.34
N VAL A 577 10.47 1.64 27.50
CA VAL A 577 10.13 0.75 28.60
C VAL A 577 10.01 1.56 29.88
N SER A 578 8.84 1.49 30.52
CA SER A 578 8.61 2.11 31.83
C SER A 578 8.35 1.03 32.88
N SER A 579 9.29 0.10 33.09
CA SER A 579 9.03 -1.14 33.83
C SER A 579 9.95 -1.34 35.04
N PRO A 580 9.41 -1.41 36.27
CA PRO A 580 10.19 -1.75 37.46
C PRO A 580 10.59 -3.24 37.52
N LEU A 581 10.19 -4.06 36.55
CA LEU A 581 10.37 -5.51 36.55
C LEU A 581 11.68 -5.98 35.89
N ILE A 582 12.45 -5.07 35.29
CA ILE A 582 13.71 -5.40 34.62
C ILE A 582 14.83 -5.58 35.65
N SER A 583 15.50 -6.73 35.58
CA SER A 583 16.72 -7.01 36.33
C SER A 583 17.98 -6.82 35.46
N PRO A 584 19.20 -6.96 36.01
CA PRO A 584 20.43 -6.88 35.21
C PRO A 584 20.44 -7.84 34.01
N SER A 585 19.83 -9.02 34.12
CA SER A 585 19.73 -9.94 32.96
C SER A 585 18.84 -9.41 31.85
N GLY A 586 17.67 -8.87 32.18
CA GLY A 586 16.78 -8.26 31.18
C GLY A 586 17.44 -7.07 30.49
N LEU A 587 18.18 -6.23 31.23
CA LEU A 587 18.93 -5.13 30.63
C LEU A 587 20.04 -5.60 29.69
N GLN A 588 20.72 -6.70 30.01
CA GLN A 588 21.71 -7.32 29.11
C GLN A 588 21.08 -7.83 27.82
N ASP A 589 19.89 -8.42 27.90
CA ASP A 589 19.14 -8.87 26.72
C ASP A 589 18.74 -7.66 25.84
N ILE A 590 18.26 -6.55 26.44
CA ILE A 590 18.01 -5.29 25.72
C ILE A 590 19.29 -4.74 25.06
N ALA A 591 20.42 -4.75 25.77
CA ALA A 591 21.71 -4.29 25.27
C ALA A 591 22.28 -5.16 24.12
N SER A 592 21.64 -6.29 23.79
CA SER A 592 22.01 -7.13 22.65
C SER A 592 21.34 -6.72 21.33
N LEU A 593 20.34 -5.83 21.37
CA LEU A 593 19.56 -5.37 20.21
C LEU A 593 20.35 -4.35 19.38
N ARG A 594 21.22 -4.83 18.49
CA ARG A 594 22.27 -4.02 17.83
C ARG A 594 21.77 -2.91 16.90
N LEU A 595 20.52 -2.98 16.44
CA LEU A 595 19.91 -1.96 15.56
C LEU A 595 19.14 -0.88 16.33
N LEU A 596 19.09 -0.93 17.67
CA LEU A 596 18.47 0.11 18.48
C LEU A 596 19.14 1.46 18.24
N ASN A 597 18.34 2.43 17.79
CA ASN A 597 18.73 3.82 17.63
C ASN A 597 18.04 4.75 18.65
N GLN A 598 16.92 4.33 19.25
CA GLN A 598 16.27 5.05 20.34
C GLN A 598 15.93 4.10 21.48
N LEU A 599 16.42 4.42 22.68
CA LEU A 599 16.14 3.69 23.90
C LEU A 599 15.71 4.66 24.99
N SER A 600 14.54 4.41 25.56
CA SER A 600 13.99 5.17 26.67
C SER A 600 13.60 4.20 27.78
N LEU A 601 14.25 4.33 28.93
CA LEU A 601 14.02 3.51 30.11
C LEU A 601 13.51 4.40 31.24
N ARG A 602 12.39 4.05 31.84
CA ARG A 602 11.77 4.77 32.95
C ARG A 602 11.48 3.85 34.13
N ASP A 603 11.64 4.39 35.34
CA ASP A 603 11.28 3.73 36.61
C ASP A 603 11.99 2.38 36.79
N ILE A 604 13.32 2.39 36.59
CA ILE A 604 14.19 1.23 36.77
C ILE A 604 15.19 1.53 37.89
N SER A 605 14.67 1.84 39.07
CA SER A 605 15.45 2.24 40.25
C SER A 605 16.12 1.06 40.99
N THR A 606 15.78 -0.17 40.61
CA THR A 606 16.34 -1.42 41.15
C THR A 606 17.77 -1.68 40.68
N LEU A 607 18.14 -1.17 39.51
CA LEU A 607 19.46 -1.37 38.90
C LEU A 607 20.48 -0.35 39.41
N SER A 608 21.75 -0.74 39.39
CA SER A 608 22.89 0.12 39.72
C SER A 608 23.45 0.84 38.50
N ASP A 609 24.26 1.87 38.71
CA ASP A 609 25.02 2.55 37.66
C ASP A 609 25.87 1.58 36.81
N SER A 610 26.47 0.56 37.45
CA SER A 610 27.26 -0.46 36.76
C SER A 610 26.44 -1.36 35.82
N ASP A 611 25.14 -1.55 36.11
CA ASP A 611 24.25 -2.32 35.25
C ASP A 611 23.92 -1.53 33.98
N PHE A 612 23.61 -0.24 34.13
CA PHE A 612 23.34 0.68 33.01
C PHE A 612 24.54 0.91 32.09
N ALA A 613 25.77 0.79 32.61
CA ALA A 613 26.98 0.81 31.78
C ALA A 613 26.99 -0.25 30.66
N THR A 614 26.20 -1.31 30.75
CA THR A 614 26.06 -2.31 29.66
C THR A 614 25.44 -1.74 28.38
N LEU A 615 24.70 -0.62 28.47
CA LEU A 615 24.07 0.05 27.32
C LEU A 615 25.09 0.63 26.33
N GLY A 616 26.35 0.83 26.72
CA GLY A 616 27.45 1.23 25.81
C GLY A 616 27.73 0.24 24.67
N ARG A 617 27.08 -0.94 24.66
CA ARG A 617 27.12 -1.92 23.56
C ARG A 617 26.26 -1.52 22.36
N LEU A 618 25.27 -0.65 22.54
CA LEU A 618 24.30 -0.25 21.51
C LEU A 618 24.89 0.80 20.54
N ARG A 619 25.81 0.39 19.66
CA ARG A 619 26.60 1.32 18.83
C ARG A 619 25.81 2.16 17.82
N GLN A 620 24.55 1.81 17.55
CA GLN A 620 23.65 2.56 16.66
C GLN A 620 22.79 3.59 17.40
N LEU A 621 22.96 3.74 18.72
CA LEU A 621 22.11 4.58 19.54
C LEU A 621 22.30 6.07 19.20
N GLU A 622 21.20 6.73 18.84
CA GLU A 622 21.12 8.17 18.59
C GLU A 622 20.45 8.91 19.75
N ARG A 623 19.53 8.26 20.46
CA ARG A 623 18.82 8.82 21.61
C ARG A 623 18.81 7.82 22.76
N LEU A 624 19.34 8.24 23.90
CA LEU A 624 19.28 7.52 25.16
C LEU A 624 18.58 8.36 26.22
N GLU A 625 17.49 7.83 26.76
CA GLU A 625 16.75 8.49 27.84
C GLU A 625 16.62 7.56 29.03
N LEU A 626 17.12 8.01 30.17
CA LEU A 626 17.10 7.27 31.44
C LEU A 626 16.36 8.11 32.47
N PHE A 627 15.06 7.81 32.64
CA PHE A 627 14.16 8.51 33.54
C PHE A 627 13.99 7.79 34.87
N GLU A 628 14.17 8.50 35.99
CA GLU A 628 13.95 7.93 37.33
C GLU A 628 14.81 6.66 37.54
N THR A 629 16.09 6.75 37.19
CA THR A 629 17.06 5.63 37.27
C THR A 629 18.22 5.97 38.19
N LYS A 630 19.09 4.99 38.46
CA LYS A 630 20.37 5.18 39.15
C LYS A 630 21.57 5.24 38.19
N ALA A 631 21.34 5.65 36.95
CA ALA A 631 22.41 5.90 35.99
C ALA A 631 23.26 7.10 36.45
N GLY A 632 24.58 6.91 36.50
CA GLY A 632 25.54 7.90 36.99
C GLY A 632 26.82 7.89 36.15
N ASP A 633 27.94 8.13 36.82
CA ASP A 633 29.25 8.34 36.17
C ASP A 633 29.72 7.13 35.33
N GLN A 634 29.48 5.89 35.78
CA GLN A 634 29.88 4.69 35.04
C GLN A 634 29.05 4.49 33.79
N THR A 635 27.75 4.80 33.85
CA THR A 635 26.85 4.75 32.70
C THR A 635 27.32 5.70 31.61
N VAL A 636 27.55 6.97 31.95
CA VAL A 636 27.97 7.97 30.96
C VAL A 636 29.38 7.71 30.43
N ALA A 637 30.27 7.12 31.24
CA ALA A 637 31.57 6.66 30.76
C ALA A 637 31.46 5.56 29.69
N ALA A 638 30.51 4.63 29.83
CA ALA A 638 30.23 3.64 28.81
C ALA A 638 29.63 4.24 27.53
N CYS A 639 28.90 5.35 27.63
CA CYS A 639 28.32 6.07 26.49
C CYS A 639 29.36 6.72 25.57
N ASN A 640 30.60 6.92 26.00
CA ASN A 640 31.67 7.49 25.16
C ASN A 640 31.91 6.69 23.86
N GLY A 641 31.61 5.38 23.87
CA GLY A 641 31.68 4.54 22.68
C GLY A 641 30.53 4.69 21.67
N LEU A 642 29.52 5.52 21.96
CA LEU A 642 28.30 5.67 21.17
C LEU A 642 28.41 6.84 20.20
N ASN A 643 29.16 6.64 19.11
CA ASN A 643 29.53 7.70 18.16
C ASN A 643 28.35 8.35 17.41
N GLN A 644 27.15 7.77 17.48
CA GLN A 644 25.93 8.31 16.88
C GLN A 644 25.03 9.03 17.90
N LEU A 645 25.39 9.05 19.19
CA LEU A 645 24.52 9.56 20.25
C LEU A 645 24.36 11.09 20.14
N ARG A 646 23.13 11.53 19.87
CA ARG A 646 22.74 12.93 19.70
C ARG A 646 22.01 13.48 20.91
N THR A 647 21.14 12.67 21.52
CA THR A 647 20.33 13.06 22.65
C THR A 647 20.64 12.17 23.84
N LEU A 648 21.01 12.77 24.97
CA LEU A 648 21.20 12.08 26.24
C LEU A 648 20.34 12.74 27.32
N VAL A 649 19.44 11.95 27.92
CA VAL A 649 18.66 12.36 29.09
C VAL A 649 19.04 11.49 30.27
N ILE A 650 19.49 12.11 31.37
CA ILE A 650 19.76 11.46 32.66
C ILE A 650 18.91 12.16 33.72
N ASP A 651 17.91 11.44 34.24
CA ASP A 651 17.05 11.89 35.32
C ASP A 651 17.17 10.90 36.50
N GLY A 652 17.75 11.38 37.59
CA GLY A 652 18.20 10.57 38.73
C GLY A 652 19.07 11.40 39.68
N ASP A 653 19.79 10.75 40.60
CA ASP A 653 20.58 11.41 41.65
C ASP A 653 22.06 10.95 41.73
N ALA A 654 22.48 10.09 40.80
CA ALA A 654 23.76 9.39 40.85
C ALA A 654 24.89 10.04 40.02
N LEU A 655 24.59 11.00 39.14
CA LEU A 655 25.57 11.68 38.30
C LEU A 655 26.28 12.79 39.06
N THR A 656 27.61 12.86 38.93
CA THR A 656 28.46 13.87 39.59
C THR A 656 29.23 14.73 38.57
N ASP A 657 30.04 15.67 39.07
CA ASP A 657 30.94 16.47 38.25
C ASP A 657 31.92 15.62 37.40
N ASN A 658 32.31 14.42 37.87
CA ASN A 658 33.18 13.50 37.10
C ASN A 658 32.44 12.92 35.89
N GLY A 659 31.17 12.54 36.06
CA GLY A 659 30.33 12.10 34.97
C GLY A 659 30.13 13.22 33.94
N LEU A 660 29.93 14.46 34.40
CA LEU A 660 29.80 15.61 33.51
C LEU A 660 31.08 15.91 32.72
N GLN A 661 32.25 15.72 33.33
CA GLN A 661 33.53 15.72 32.61
C GLN A 661 33.58 14.66 31.51
N THR A 662 33.11 13.46 31.81
CA THR A 662 33.13 12.34 30.86
C THR A 662 32.16 12.56 29.70
N ILE A 663 30.99 13.17 29.97
CA ILE A 663 30.04 13.57 28.92
C ILE A 663 30.67 14.55 27.93
N ALA A 664 31.57 15.43 28.39
CA ALA A 664 32.25 16.40 27.52
C ALA A 664 33.13 15.74 26.43
N ASP A 665 33.47 14.46 26.59
CA ASP A 665 34.24 13.67 25.62
C ASP A 665 33.35 12.95 24.58
N ILE A 666 32.04 13.21 24.56
CA ILE A 666 31.09 12.61 23.59
C ILE A 666 30.78 13.64 22.46
N PRO A 667 31.57 13.71 21.38
CA PRO A 667 31.51 14.81 20.41
C PRO A 667 30.24 14.82 19.54
N SER A 668 29.48 13.71 19.53
CA SER A 668 28.25 13.56 18.76
C SER A 668 27.03 14.22 19.41
N LEU A 669 27.10 14.62 20.69
CA LEU A 669 25.95 15.15 21.41
C LEU A 669 25.47 16.51 20.88
N HIS A 670 24.14 16.61 20.75
CA HIS A 670 23.40 17.80 20.34
C HIS A 670 22.48 18.28 21.46
N GLU A 671 21.94 17.36 22.26
CA GLU A 671 20.96 17.65 23.30
C GLU A 671 21.36 16.90 24.57
N LEU A 672 21.51 17.63 25.67
CA LEU A 672 21.83 17.09 26.98
C LEU A 672 20.83 17.59 28.01
N TYR A 673 20.12 16.66 28.63
CA TYR A 673 19.14 16.95 29.68
C TYR A 673 19.53 16.19 30.94
N ILE A 674 19.84 16.93 32.00
CA ILE A 674 20.18 16.37 33.30
C ILE A 674 19.19 16.90 34.33
N ARG A 675 18.52 15.98 35.04
CA ARG A 675 17.50 16.30 36.05
C ARG A 675 17.78 15.56 37.35
N GLY A 676 17.53 16.20 38.48
CA GLY A 676 17.60 15.60 39.83
C GLY A 676 19.00 15.39 40.40
N ASN A 677 20.06 15.67 39.64
CA ASN A 677 21.43 15.34 40.00
C ASN A 677 22.10 16.44 40.85
N SER A 678 21.75 16.46 42.13
CA SER A 678 22.18 17.47 43.11
C SER A 678 23.69 17.52 43.37
N GLN A 679 24.46 16.51 42.94
CA GLN A 679 25.92 16.47 43.09
C GLN A 679 26.67 17.21 41.99
N ILE A 680 25.97 17.72 40.98
CA ILE A 680 26.56 18.53 39.91
C ILE A 680 26.66 19.98 40.37
N THR A 681 27.87 20.53 40.29
CA THR A 681 28.20 21.89 40.72
C THR A 681 28.73 22.74 39.55
N ASP A 682 29.07 23.99 39.84
CA ASP A 682 29.75 24.87 38.89
C ASP A 682 31.08 24.29 38.37
N GLN A 683 31.74 23.40 39.12
CA GLN A 683 33.00 22.77 38.69
C GLN A 683 32.78 21.79 37.53
N GLY A 684 31.76 20.92 37.61
CA GLY A 684 31.44 20.01 36.51
C GLY A 684 31.01 20.77 35.26
N LEU A 685 30.20 21.82 35.45
CA LEU A 685 29.69 22.67 34.37
C LEU A 685 30.82 23.26 33.50
N GLN A 686 31.93 23.65 34.13
CA GLN A 686 33.12 24.17 33.44
C GLN A 686 33.78 23.18 32.48
N SER A 687 33.35 21.92 32.42
CA SER A 687 33.93 20.93 31.49
C SER A 687 33.18 20.84 30.17
N LEU A 688 31.93 21.32 30.12
CA LEU A 688 31.04 21.13 28.95
C LEU A 688 31.43 21.94 27.72
N TRP A 689 32.26 22.99 27.84
CA TRP A 689 32.63 23.87 26.72
C TRP A 689 33.26 23.14 25.52
N ARG A 690 33.75 21.92 25.73
CA ARG A 690 34.39 21.10 24.69
C ARG A 690 33.42 20.43 23.73
N LEU A 691 32.11 20.45 24.00
CA LEU A 691 31.10 19.79 23.17
C LEU A 691 30.83 20.59 21.88
N PRO A 692 31.35 20.16 20.72
CA PRO A 692 31.37 21.00 19.52
C PRO A 692 29.99 21.11 18.84
N ASN A 693 29.06 20.21 19.20
CA ASN A 693 27.76 20.07 18.56
C ASN A 693 26.57 20.35 19.47
N LEU A 694 26.79 20.67 20.75
CA LEU A 694 25.72 20.88 21.73
C LEU A 694 24.88 22.11 21.35
N ARG A 695 23.57 21.91 21.29
CA ARG A 695 22.57 22.93 20.93
C ARG A 695 21.60 23.20 22.07
N GLN A 696 21.25 22.18 22.83
CA GLN A 696 20.31 22.28 23.95
C GLN A 696 20.92 21.68 25.20
N LEU A 697 20.87 22.46 26.29
CA LEU A 697 21.35 22.06 27.61
C LEU A 697 20.27 22.35 28.65
N GLU A 698 19.80 21.32 29.34
CA GLU A 698 18.94 21.43 30.52
C GLU A 698 19.67 20.86 31.75
N LEU A 699 19.76 21.66 32.81
CA LEU A 699 20.34 21.29 34.09
C LEU A 699 19.34 21.67 35.20
N ARG A 700 18.54 20.71 35.64
CA ARG A 700 17.54 20.90 36.71
C ARG A 700 17.80 19.99 37.91
N GLY A 701 17.43 20.43 39.09
CA GLY A 701 17.73 19.77 40.36
C GLY A 701 19.24 19.60 40.60
N THR A 702 20.04 20.61 40.24
CA THR A 702 21.51 20.59 40.43
C THR A 702 21.97 21.57 41.51
N ALA A 703 23.22 21.50 41.96
CA ALA A 703 23.82 22.43 42.91
C ALA A 703 24.60 23.57 42.23
N ILE A 704 24.19 23.97 41.02
CA ILE A 704 24.82 25.05 40.25
C ILE A 704 24.43 26.40 40.84
N THR A 705 25.43 27.18 41.26
CA THR A 705 25.21 28.53 41.83
C THR A 705 25.29 29.64 40.78
N GLY A 706 25.77 29.30 39.58
CA GLY A 706 25.79 30.15 38.39
C GLY A 706 27.16 30.73 38.04
N THR A 707 28.18 30.54 38.88
CA THR A 707 29.53 31.04 38.64
C THR A 707 30.24 30.28 37.51
N GLY A 708 29.88 29.01 37.27
CA GLY A 708 30.43 28.17 36.20
C GLY A 708 29.79 28.41 34.84
N LEU A 709 28.68 29.15 34.75
CA LEU A 709 27.93 29.37 33.51
C LEU A 709 28.74 30.14 32.45
N ALA A 710 29.72 30.95 32.85
CA ALA A 710 30.58 31.71 31.93
C ALA A 710 31.29 30.80 30.91
N ALA A 711 31.60 29.55 31.28
CA ALA A 711 32.22 28.58 30.36
C ALA A 711 31.33 28.20 29.17
N LEU A 712 30.01 28.41 29.28
CA LEU A 712 29.07 28.07 28.20
C LEU A 712 29.13 29.07 27.02
N CYS A 713 29.74 30.25 27.19
CA CYS A 713 30.03 31.18 26.08
C CYS A 713 30.89 30.54 24.98
N GLU A 714 31.73 29.59 25.34
CA GLU A 714 32.67 28.94 24.42
C GLU A 714 32.01 27.84 23.56
N LEU A 715 30.73 27.51 23.82
CA LEU A 715 29.99 26.52 23.04
C LEU A 715 29.48 27.13 21.73
N PRO A 716 30.04 26.74 20.55
CA PRO A 716 29.78 27.46 19.30
C PRO A 716 28.34 27.31 18.78
N LYS A 717 27.64 26.24 19.19
CA LYS A 717 26.32 25.87 18.67
C LYS A 717 25.21 25.90 19.72
N LEU A 718 25.49 26.28 20.96
CA LEU A 718 24.46 26.31 22.01
C LEU A 718 23.41 27.38 21.66
N ARG A 719 22.13 27.03 21.78
CA ARG A 719 20.99 27.89 21.44
C ARG A 719 19.93 27.92 22.54
N ASP A 720 19.75 26.84 23.29
CA ASP A 720 18.79 26.78 24.38
C ASP A 720 19.47 26.30 25.67
N LEU A 721 19.37 27.11 26.73
CA LEU A 721 19.85 26.79 28.07
C LEU A 721 18.70 26.88 29.06
N GLN A 722 18.47 25.79 29.80
CA GLN A 722 17.49 25.74 30.88
C GLN A 722 18.15 25.35 32.19
N ILE A 723 17.99 26.20 33.21
CA ILE A 723 18.56 26.01 34.56
C ILE A 723 17.54 26.37 35.64
N ASP A 724 17.80 25.95 36.88
CA ASP A 724 16.98 26.34 38.03
C ASP A 724 17.24 27.79 38.44
N GLY A 725 16.17 28.60 38.51
CA GLY A 725 16.30 30.02 38.84
C GLY A 725 16.47 30.31 40.34
N ASP A 726 15.98 29.44 41.20
CA ASP A 726 16.04 29.52 42.66
C ASP A 726 17.42 29.12 43.23
N GLY A 727 18.15 28.23 42.55
CA GLY A 727 19.51 27.82 42.90
C GLY A 727 20.61 28.86 42.63
N LEU A 728 20.32 29.93 41.87
CA LEU A 728 21.31 30.94 41.50
C LEU A 728 21.65 31.90 42.64
N SER A 729 22.96 32.03 42.91
CA SER A 729 23.52 33.09 43.73
C SER A 729 23.39 34.47 43.06
N ASP A 730 23.50 35.56 43.82
CA ASP A 730 23.47 36.92 43.26
C ASP A 730 24.56 37.13 42.18
N ALA A 731 25.75 36.57 42.40
CA ALA A 731 26.83 36.57 41.42
C ALA A 731 26.47 35.74 40.18
N GLY A 732 25.85 34.57 40.36
CA GLY A 732 25.37 33.73 39.27
C GLY A 732 24.30 34.41 38.41
N ARG A 733 23.38 35.16 39.02
CA ARG A 733 22.39 35.95 38.29
C ARG A 733 23.04 37.03 37.42
N GLN A 734 24.11 37.68 37.91
CA GLN A 734 24.87 38.62 37.10
C GLN A 734 25.56 37.94 35.91
N VAL A 735 26.11 36.73 36.11
CA VAL A 735 26.71 35.93 35.02
C VAL A 735 25.66 35.57 33.97
N VAL A 736 24.43 35.20 34.36
CA VAL A 736 23.32 34.95 33.42
C VAL A 736 23.00 36.18 32.58
N THR A 737 22.93 37.36 33.20
CA THR A 737 22.71 38.62 32.46
C THR A 737 23.84 38.87 31.45
N GLN A 738 25.10 38.72 31.88
CA GLN A 738 26.27 38.90 31.00
C GLN A 738 26.31 37.90 29.85
N LEU A 739 25.91 36.65 30.09
CA LEU A 739 25.77 35.61 29.05
C LEU A 739 24.72 36.01 28.02
N GLN A 740 23.56 36.50 28.45
CA GLN A 740 22.48 36.94 27.56
C GLN A 740 22.91 38.13 26.69
N GLU A 741 23.71 39.05 27.24
CA GLU A 741 24.29 40.19 26.51
C GLU A 741 25.38 39.76 25.52
N SER A 742 26.27 38.84 25.93
CA SER A 742 27.42 38.39 25.13
C SER A 742 27.03 37.36 24.05
N CYS A 743 25.93 36.64 24.26
CA CYS A 743 25.42 35.61 23.36
C CYS A 743 23.91 35.84 23.10
N PRO A 744 23.52 36.86 22.31
CA PRO A 744 22.11 37.23 22.13
C PRO A 744 21.25 36.14 21.47
N GLU A 745 21.86 35.22 20.72
CA GLU A 745 21.20 34.07 20.09
C GLU A 745 20.92 32.92 21.07
N LEU A 746 21.50 32.95 22.28
CA LEU A 746 21.27 31.96 23.33
C LEU A 746 19.99 32.31 24.09
N ARG A 747 19.03 31.39 24.10
CA ARG A 747 17.79 31.50 24.87
C ARG A 747 18.00 30.89 26.25
N ILE A 748 18.02 31.73 27.28
CA ILE A 748 18.15 31.28 28.66
C ILE A 748 16.76 31.26 29.31
N ARG A 749 16.36 30.11 29.87
CA ARG A 749 15.14 29.94 30.65
C ARG A 749 15.48 29.53 32.07
N THR A 750 15.13 30.35 33.03
CA THR A 750 15.13 30.03 34.46
C THR A 750 13.70 29.61 34.84
N ARG A 751 13.53 28.41 35.42
CA ARG A 751 12.24 28.03 36.02
C ARG A 751 12.02 28.77 37.34
#